data_AF-A0A3G2TDR6-F1
#
_entry.id   AF-A0A3G2TDR6-F1
#
_cell.length_a   1.000
_cell.length_b   1.000
_cell.length_c   1.000
_cell.angle_alpha   90.00
_cell.angle_beta   90.00
_cell.angle_gamma   90.00
#
_symmetry.space_group_name_H-M   'P 1'
#
loop_
_entity.id
_entity.type
_entity.pdbx_description
1 polymer ?
#
loop_
_entity_poly.entity_id
_entity_poly.type
_entity_poly.pdbx_seq_one_letter_code
_entity_poly.pdbx_strand_id
1 'polypeptide(L)'
;MLNNALMTIEALAKLKSVSEVSPLVLKQLCNSVDLKEINKRLKSYTMIFSLNNPLVNPAKKANNAGENTYHHLLNAIMDGFESDGERVCEISGLRFNKSFQDFYKEEIERQKKILVATSRDAKQLNKELKNIENTDTSLNRSWFPLIGGLGSDAQALPQAKYPIQIHPICIAILQFLPLSALLYKGGILLVDSSNFELSREMIAQSVKTVSEKIQGASSAESIENIRDFAKGDYLLKALAILTEKEDLEETYSDLNLWSFSNSGTGASCEIDRVPNALIRKLQRLIRNPSISPELKGILSRNESAYSFIESLGGSKDWFLLYPNVFGSGKKKVEYEGVSPGFIEVYYEEIGKANLIPTAKYIARLIKKYKSKSFEKLLEKTDAWNDSEYKIELFKVLVKATENHEWSLEQQIAILDHKNELPIKNNFYQYQKLIHYFTQKEVTSKEIPNINIEYSKVFEACKWIVSLIQKDEKVNTITFNLTNPNENQKVGFSRIILDALNYTEITLEEIVEIFYDEDYNFKKYGLNELLRIFFSQSDQQSFEFHNLRNLSITADIFQRWLNRIREFATDYQTYFYANNFNFETGKPSYKKFERTINSLVTENDNFYALLTEIIYNTNQHLKEMEQTKEDKWSIEDLMTNPLGNSNRNICILAIKFLLKQTSVQSSKELLTHIN
;
A
#
# COMPACT_ATOMS: atom_id res chain seq x y z
N MET A 1 15.18 -28.21 1.95
CA MET A 1 15.84 -29.10 2.94
C MET A 1 17.14 -29.69 2.41
N LEU A 2 17.15 -30.45 1.31
CA LEU A 2 18.36 -31.10 0.79
C LEU A 2 19.49 -30.09 0.49
N ASN A 3 19.18 -28.98 -0.19
CA ASN A 3 20.16 -27.91 -0.44
C ASN A 3 20.76 -27.33 0.85
N ASN A 4 19.92 -27.12 1.87
CA ASN A 4 20.40 -26.62 3.16
C ASN A 4 21.33 -27.64 3.82
N ALA A 5 20.99 -28.93 3.82
CA ALA A 5 21.84 -29.97 4.37
C ALA A 5 23.19 -30.07 3.63
N LEU A 6 23.18 -29.94 2.30
CA LEU A 6 24.40 -29.87 1.49
C LEU A 6 25.28 -28.66 1.84
N MET A 7 24.69 -27.48 2.03
CA MET A 7 25.41 -26.27 2.48
C MET A 7 25.89 -26.40 3.93
N THR A 8 25.17 -27.14 4.80
CA THR A 8 25.62 -27.49 6.14
C THR A 8 26.89 -28.35 6.07
N ILE A 9 26.92 -29.35 5.18
CA ILE A 9 28.08 -30.21 4.94
C ILE A 9 29.25 -29.39 4.39
N GLU A 10 28.99 -28.53 3.39
CA GLU A 10 29.99 -27.62 2.82
C GLU A 10 30.66 -26.78 3.91
N ALA A 11 29.87 -26.16 4.80
CA ALA A 11 30.37 -25.35 5.90
C ALA A 11 31.14 -26.18 6.94
N LEU A 12 30.65 -27.36 7.31
CA LEU A 12 31.31 -28.25 8.28
C LEU A 12 32.66 -28.79 7.77
N ALA A 13 32.73 -29.20 6.50
CA ALA A 13 33.95 -29.68 5.87
C ALA A 13 34.86 -28.54 5.35
N LYS A 14 34.42 -27.28 5.42
CA LYS A 14 35.13 -26.11 4.90
C LYS A 14 35.46 -26.26 3.40
N LEU A 15 34.50 -26.77 2.65
CA LEU A 15 34.62 -26.94 1.19
C LEU A 15 34.46 -25.60 0.48
N LYS A 16 34.97 -25.48 -0.75
CA LYS A 16 34.79 -24.25 -1.55
C LYS A 16 33.46 -24.21 -2.27
N SER A 17 32.83 -25.37 -2.48
CA SER A 17 31.56 -25.51 -3.20
C SER A 17 30.80 -26.75 -2.71
N VAL A 18 29.47 -26.68 -2.72
CA VAL A 18 28.58 -27.84 -2.56
C VAL A 18 28.92 -28.98 -3.54
N SER A 19 29.46 -28.67 -4.72
CA SER A 19 29.84 -29.68 -5.72
C SER A 19 31.00 -30.59 -5.26
N GLU A 20 31.76 -30.20 -4.24
CA GLU A 20 32.84 -31.00 -3.66
C GLU A 20 32.34 -32.05 -2.65
N VAL A 21 31.04 -32.04 -2.32
CA VAL A 21 30.45 -33.03 -1.41
C VAL A 21 30.45 -34.41 -2.07
N SER A 22 31.18 -35.35 -1.47
CA SER A 22 31.31 -36.73 -1.94
C SER A 22 31.03 -37.74 -0.81
N PRO A 23 30.74 -39.02 -1.12
CA PRO A 23 30.55 -40.04 -0.10
C PRO A 23 31.73 -40.16 0.88
N LEU A 24 32.96 -39.96 0.40
CA LEU A 24 34.15 -39.95 1.24
C LEU A 24 34.12 -38.80 2.26
N VAL A 25 33.78 -37.59 1.81
CA VAL A 25 33.64 -36.41 2.68
C VAL A 25 32.54 -36.63 3.72
N LEU A 26 31.39 -37.19 3.31
CA LEU A 26 30.30 -37.52 4.25
C LEU A 26 30.76 -38.50 5.33
N LYS A 27 31.49 -39.56 4.95
CA LYS A 27 31.99 -40.55 5.89
C LYS A 27 33.03 -39.98 6.84
N GLN A 28 33.95 -39.16 6.33
CA GLN A 28 34.94 -38.47 7.16
C GLN A 28 34.28 -37.54 8.16
N LEU A 29 33.32 -36.71 7.71
CA LEU A 29 32.57 -35.81 8.58
C LEU A 29 31.75 -36.55 9.62
N CYS A 30 31.05 -37.62 9.22
CA CYS A 30 30.22 -38.42 10.11
C CYS A 30 31.02 -38.91 11.33
N ASN A 31 32.29 -39.29 11.11
CA ASN A 31 33.21 -39.71 12.16
C ASN A 31 33.82 -38.53 12.92
N SER A 32 34.26 -37.48 12.23
CA SER A 32 34.95 -36.36 12.87
C SER A 32 34.06 -35.54 13.81
N VAL A 33 32.77 -35.42 13.48
CA VAL A 33 31.79 -34.72 14.33
C VAL A 33 31.06 -35.65 15.29
N ASP A 34 31.27 -36.96 15.21
CA ASP A 34 30.42 -37.97 15.87
C ASP A 34 28.93 -37.67 15.66
N LEU A 35 28.51 -37.71 14.40
CA LEU A 35 27.17 -37.29 13.97
C LEU A 35 26.07 -38.03 14.75
N LYS A 36 26.31 -39.28 15.11
CA LYS A 36 25.41 -40.12 15.88
C LYS A 36 25.18 -39.55 17.29
N GLU A 37 26.25 -39.29 18.04
CA GLU A 37 26.12 -38.76 19.41
C GLU A 37 25.56 -37.33 19.42
N ILE A 38 25.97 -36.49 18.48
CA ILE A 38 25.44 -35.12 18.41
C ILE A 38 23.93 -35.13 18.08
N ASN A 39 23.51 -35.85 17.05
CA ASN A 39 22.10 -35.89 16.64
C ASN A 39 21.19 -36.44 17.73
N LYS A 40 21.66 -37.42 18.51
CA LYS A 40 20.93 -37.95 19.67
C LYS A 40 20.68 -36.90 20.76
N ARG A 41 21.61 -35.95 20.92
CA ARG A 41 21.53 -34.89 21.94
C ARG A 41 20.75 -33.67 21.48
N LEU A 42 20.69 -33.40 20.17
CA LEU A 42 19.99 -32.24 19.61
C LEU A 42 18.47 -32.40 19.67
N LYS A 43 17.77 -31.49 20.37
CA LYS A 43 16.30 -31.49 20.37
C LYS A 43 15.70 -31.26 18.98
N SER A 44 16.39 -30.47 18.14
CA SER A 44 15.99 -30.16 16.76
C SER A 44 15.92 -31.40 15.87
N TYR A 45 16.69 -32.45 16.21
CA TYR A 45 16.67 -33.73 15.48
C TYR A 45 15.26 -34.31 15.40
N THR A 46 14.54 -34.32 16.53
CA THR A 46 13.17 -34.88 16.60
C THR A 46 12.14 -34.02 15.87
N MET A 47 12.41 -32.73 15.66
CA MET A 47 11.60 -31.85 14.83
C MET A 47 11.79 -32.11 13.33
N ILE A 48 12.91 -32.74 12.94
CA ILE A 48 13.19 -33.13 11.55
C ILE A 48 12.77 -34.58 11.31
N PHE A 49 13.18 -35.52 12.17
CA PHE A 49 13.10 -36.97 11.93
C PHE A 49 12.12 -37.73 12.84
N SER A 50 11.32 -37.03 13.66
CA SER A 50 10.36 -37.61 14.63
C SER A 50 10.98 -38.51 15.71
N LEU A 51 10.19 -38.87 16.72
CA LEU A 51 10.60 -39.81 17.78
C LEU A 51 10.62 -41.28 17.33
N ASN A 52 10.12 -41.58 16.13
CA ASN A 52 10.08 -42.95 15.62
C ASN A 52 11.41 -43.39 15.00
N ASN A 53 12.31 -42.45 14.69
CA ASN A 53 13.62 -42.75 14.13
C ASN A 53 14.44 -43.64 15.10
N PRO A 54 15.13 -44.69 14.62
CA PRO A 54 15.88 -45.61 15.48
C PRO A 54 16.87 -44.95 16.44
N LEU A 55 17.46 -43.81 16.07
CA LEU A 55 18.44 -43.10 16.89
C LEU A 55 17.87 -42.61 18.23
N VAL A 56 16.60 -42.20 18.24
CA VAL A 56 15.95 -41.53 19.39
C VAL A 56 14.72 -42.27 19.92
N ASN A 57 14.33 -43.37 19.25
CA ASN A 57 13.15 -44.15 19.62
C ASN A 57 13.30 -44.79 21.01
N PRO A 58 12.44 -44.46 21.99
CA PRO A 58 12.50 -45.01 23.33
C PRO A 58 12.46 -46.54 23.38
N ALA A 59 11.73 -47.18 22.45
CA ALA A 59 11.60 -48.64 22.38
C ALA A 59 12.87 -49.33 21.87
N LYS A 60 13.79 -48.61 21.22
CA LYS A 60 15.05 -49.13 20.66
C LYS A 60 16.29 -48.76 21.50
N LYS A 61 16.10 -48.26 22.73
CA LYS A 61 17.19 -47.92 23.66
C LYS A 61 17.91 -49.13 24.26
N ALA A 62 17.25 -50.28 24.33
CA ALA A 62 17.87 -51.49 24.87
C ALA A 62 19.06 -51.93 23.99
N ASN A 63 20.20 -52.23 24.63
CA ASN A 63 21.43 -52.72 23.99
C ASN A 63 22.00 -51.82 22.87
N ASN A 64 21.71 -50.52 22.86
CA ASN A 64 22.11 -49.57 21.80
C ASN A 64 21.69 -50.02 20.38
N ALA A 65 20.65 -50.85 20.26
CA ALA A 65 20.25 -51.43 18.98
C ALA A 65 19.83 -50.36 17.96
N GLY A 66 19.12 -49.32 18.40
CA GLY A 66 18.72 -48.19 17.57
C GLY A 66 19.91 -47.39 17.03
N GLU A 67 20.88 -47.09 17.90
CA GLU A 67 22.12 -46.40 17.56
C GLU A 67 22.98 -47.19 16.57
N ASN A 68 23.13 -48.49 16.83
CA ASN A 68 23.87 -49.39 15.94
C ASN A 68 23.20 -49.46 14.57
N THR A 69 21.87 -49.59 14.52
CA THR A 69 21.12 -49.58 13.25
C THR A 69 21.38 -48.29 12.49
N TYR A 70 21.23 -47.14 13.16
CA TYR A 70 21.45 -45.82 12.55
C TYR A 70 22.86 -45.69 11.98
N HIS A 71 23.90 -45.98 12.78
CA HIS A 71 25.29 -45.80 12.37
C HIS A 71 25.69 -46.72 11.22
N HIS A 72 25.35 -48.01 11.30
CA HIS A 72 25.70 -48.97 10.25
C HIS A 72 24.95 -48.70 8.95
N LEU A 73 23.68 -48.31 9.03
CA LEU A 73 22.88 -48.00 7.85
C LEU A 73 23.45 -46.80 7.09
N LEU A 74 23.84 -45.73 7.80
CA LEU A 74 24.49 -44.58 7.16
C LEU A 74 25.81 -44.95 6.50
N ASN A 75 26.66 -45.72 7.19
CA ASN A 75 27.94 -46.17 6.62
C ASN A 75 27.72 -47.06 5.40
N ALA A 76 26.78 -48.02 5.46
CA ALA A 76 26.47 -48.89 4.33
C ALA A 76 25.95 -48.11 3.12
N ILE A 77 25.11 -47.09 3.35
CA ILE A 77 24.61 -46.19 2.29
C ILE A 77 25.75 -45.38 1.66
N MET A 78 26.67 -44.83 2.46
CA MET A 78 27.80 -44.05 1.96
C MET A 78 28.80 -44.92 1.19
N ASP A 79 29.08 -46.14 1.68
CA ASP A 79 30.00 -47.08 1.04
C ASP A 79 29.39 -47.72 -0.22
N GLY A 80 28.06 -47.89 -0.26
CA GLY A 80 27.31 -48.41 -1.38
C GLY A 80 26.74 -47.35 -2.31
N PHE A 81 27.34 -46.16 -2.39
CA PHE A 81 26.90 -45.10 -3.29
C PHE A 81 26.96 -45.54 -4.77
N GLU A 82 25.90 -45.26 -5.50
CA GLU A 82 25.77 -45.54 -6.94
C GLU A 82 25.60 -44.20 -7.68
N SER A 83 26.13 -44.10 -8.90
CA SER A 83 25.94 -42.92 -9.77
C SER A 83 25.08 -43.20 -11.00
N ASP A 84 24.70 -44.47 -11.19
CA ASP A 84 23.85 -44.94 -12.29
C ASP A 84 22.91 -46.06 -11.81
N GLY A 85 21.88 -46.36 -12.59
CA GLY A 85 20.89 -47.39 -12.30
C GLY A 85 19.55 -47.19 -13.01
N GLU A 86 18.66 -48.17 -12.83
CA GLU A 86 17.33 -48.19 -13.45
C GLU A 86 16.33 -47.24 -12.77
N ARG A 87 16.53 -46.91 -11.49
CA ARG A 87 15.66 -46.01 -10.73
C ARG A 87 16.20 -44.58 -10.81
N VAL A 88 15.30 -43.60 -10.77
CA VAL A 88 15.65 -42.17 -10.78
C VAL A 88 15.11 -41.54 -9.52
N CYS A 89 15.97 -40.86 -8.76
CA CYS A 89 15.57 -40.12 -7.58
C CYS A 89 14.67 -38.95 -7.97
N GLU A 90 13.45 -38.93 -7.45
CA GLU A 90 12.45 -37.89 -7.72
C GLU A 90 12.83 -36.53 -7.11
N ILE A 91 13.78 -36.50 -6.18
CA ILE A 91 14.22 -35.28 -5.50
C ILE A 91 15.50 -34.69 -6.13
N SER A 92 16.50 -35.53 -6.40
CA SER A 92 17.82 -35.08 -6.87
C SER A 92 18.11 -35.40 -8.34
N GLY A 93 17.30 -36.24 -8.98
CA GLY A 93 17.58 -36.74 -10.33
C GLY A 93 18.69 -37.80 -10.43
N LEU A 94 19.35 -38.14 -9.32
CA LEU A 94 20.40 -39.17 -9.29
C LEU A 94 19.82 -40.55 -9.60
N ARG A 95 20.57 -41.35 -10.36
CA ARG A 95 20.20 -42.72 -10.70
C ARG A 95 20.76 -43.73 -9.71
N PHE A 96 20.01 -44.79 -9.44
CA PHE A 96 20.41 -45.86 -8.52
C PHE A 96 19.69 -47.18 -8.82
N ASN A 97 20.25 -48.28 -8.35
CA ASN A 97 19.64 -49.59 -8.34
C ASN A 97 19.21 -49.97 -6.92
N LYS A 98 20.09 -49.83 -5.92
CA LYS A 98 19.82 -50.31 -4.57
C LYS A 98 18.99 -49.31 -3.75
N SER A 99 17.82 -49.71 -3.28
CA SER A 99 16.93 -48.83 -2.50
C SER A 99 17.31 -48.76 -1.02
N PHE A 100 16.78 -47.76 -0.31
CA PHE A 100 16.90 -47.67 1.14
C PHE A 100 16.41 -48.93 1.85
N GLN A 101 15.28 -49.50 1.38
CA GLN A 101 14.72 -50.71 1.95
C GLN A 101 15.67 -51.92 1.80
N ASP A 102 16.41 -51.99 0.69
CA ASP A 102 17.40 -53.05 0.45
C ASP A 102 18.55 -52.95 1.45
N PHE A 103 19.11 -51.75 1.64
CA PHE A 103 20.14 -51.49 2.66
C PHE A 103 19.65 -51.82 4.08
N TYR A 104 18.42 -51.44 4.42
CA TYR A 104 17.88 -51.71 5.75
C TYR A 104 17.66 -53.21 5.97
N LYS A 105 17.11 -53.94 4.99
CA LYS A 105 16.95 -55.40 5.09
C LYS A 105 18.29 -56.11 5.31
N GLU A 106 19.34 -55.71 4.61
CA GLU A 106 20.68 -56.26 4.83
C GLU A 106 21.21 -56.00 6.24
N GLU A 107 20.97 -54.80 6.79
CA GLU A 107 21.36 -54.48 8.17
C GLU A 107 20.56 -55.32 9.19
N ILE A 108 19.27 -55.52 8.95
CA ILE A 108 18.42 -56.40 9.78
C ILE A 108 18.96 -57.84 9.77
N GLU A 109 19.29 -58.38 8.60
CA GLU A 109 19.87 -59.72 8.49
C GLU A 109 21.26 -59.82 9.15
N ARG A 110 22.07 -58.77 9.06
CA ARG A 110 23.36 -58.69 9.78
C ARG A 110 23.14 -58.72 11.30
N GLN A 111 22.19 -57.95 11.81
CA GLN A 111 21.85 -57.94 13.23
C GLN A 111 21.34 -59.29 13.71
N LYS A 112 20.46 -59.97 12.94
CA LYS A 112 20.01 -61.33 13.26
C LYS A 112 21.17 -62.31 13.41
N LYS A 113 22.12 -62.28 12.46
CA LYS A 113 23.31 -63.16 12.51
C LYS A 113 24.16 -62.91 13.76
N ILE A 114 24.39 -61.65 14.10
CA ILE A 114 25.14 -61.27 15.31
C ILE A 114 24.39 -61.74 16.56
N LEU A 115 23.09 -61.50 16.63
CA LEU A 115 22.22 -61.86 17.76
C LEU A 115 22.22 -63.37 18.03
N VAL A 116 22.06 -64.18 16.98
CA VAL A 116 22.13 -65.66 17.04
C VAL A 116 23.51 -66.13 17.51
N ALA A 117 24.58 -65.46 17.07
CA ALA A 117 25.95 -65.81 17.45
C ALA A 117 26.33 -65.41 18.89
N THR A 118 25.64 -64.42 19.47
CA THR A 118 26.05 -63.78 20.75
C THR A 118 25.12 -64.08 21.91
N SER A 119 23.84 -64.36 21.65
CA SER A 119 22.86 -64.60 22.70
C SER A 119 23.02 -65.98 23.33
N ARG A 120 22.99 -66.02 24.67
CA ARG A 120 23.08 -67.26 25.47
C ARG A 120 21.75 -67.68 26.11
N ASP A 121 20.71 -66.85 25.99
CA ASP A 121 19.37 -67.11 26.53
C ASP A 121 18.35 -67.22 25.38
N ALA A 122 17.80 -68.42 25.20
CA ALA A 122 16.82 -68.72 24.14
C ALA A 122 15.53 -67.90 24.24
N LYS A 123 15.09 -67.52 25.45
CA LYS A 123 13.86 -66.74 25.65
C LYS A 123 14.07 -65.27 25.30
N GLN A 124 15.23 -64.72 25.66
CA GLN A 124 15.62 -63.37 25.29
C GLN A 124 15.91 -63.26 23.78
N LEU A 125 16.61 -64.25 23.21
CA LEU A 125 16.87 -64.36 21.77
C LEU A 125 15.57 -64.32 20.95
N ASN A 126 14.58 -65.15 21.30
CA ASN A 126 13.30 -65.18 20.59
C ASN A 126 12.53 -63.85 20.67
N LYS A 127 12.61 -63.16 21.81
CA LYS A 127 11.98 -61.84 21.99
C LYS A 127 12.67 -60.77 21.13
N GLU A 128 14.00 -60.76 21.10
CA GLU A 128 14.78 -59.80 20.33
C GLU A 128 14.67 -60.06 18.81
N LEU A 129 14.68 -61.33 18.37
CA LEU A 129 14.41 -61.70 16.97
C LEU A 129 13.03 -61.22 16.51
N LYS A 130 11.99 -61.46 17.31
CA LYS A 130 10.63 -61.01 16.99
C LYS A 130 10.52 -59.48 16.90
N ASN A 131 11.26 -58.74 17.73
CA ASN A 131 11.32 -57.28 17.65
C ASN A 131 12.06 -56.80 16.39
N ILE A 132 13.14 -57.47 16.00
CA ILE A 132 13.89 -57.17 14.78
C ILE A 132 13.02 -57.46 13.55
N GLU A 133 12.30 -58.58 13.51
CA GLU A 133 11.40 -58.96 12.41
C GLU A 133 10.22 -58.01 12.22
N ASN A 134 9.71 -57.43 13.31
CA ASN A 134 8.63 -56.44 13.26
C ASN A 134 9.12 -55.02 12.93
N THR A 135 10.40 -54.83 12.60
CA THR A 135 10.92 -53.50 12.24
C THR A 135 10.43 -53.09 10.86
N ASP A 136 9.78 -51.93 10.78
CA ASP A 136 9.48 -51.27 9.51
C ASP A 136 10.77 -50.87 8.80
N THR A 137 11.02 -51.50 7.65
CA THR A 137 12.18 -51.25 6.78
C THR A 137 11.86 -50.29 5.64
N SER A 138 10.61 -49.82 5.56
CA SER A 138 10.21 -48.88 4.53
C SER A 138 10.83 -47.50 4.74
N LEU A 139 10.98 -46.76 3.64
CA LEU A 139 11.34 -45.36 3.68
C LEU A 139 10.11 -44.55 4.11
N ASN A 140 10.19 -43.85 5.24
CA ASN A 140 9.08 -43.09 5.80
C ASN A 140 9.58 -41.73 6.35
N ARG A 141 8.64 -40.91 6.85
CA ARG A 141 8.92 -39.56 7.38
C ARG A 141 9.99 -39.46 8.47
N SER A 142 10.35 -40.58 9.11
CA SER A 142 11.41 -40.59 10.14
C SER A 142 12.81 -40.61 9.57
N TRP A 143 12.97 -40.93 8.28
CA TRP A 143 14.26 -40.94 7.57
C TRP A 143 14.38 -39.80 6.58
N PHE A 144 13.30 -39.48 5.89
CA PHE A 144 13.24 -38.37 4.95
C PHE A 144 11.97 -37.57 5.24
N PRO A 145 12.07 -36.34 5.78
CA PRO A 145 10.89 -35.57 6.16
C PRO A 145 10.03 -35.20 4.93
N LEU A 146 8.74 -34.92 5.13
CA LEU A 146 7.76 -34.59 4.08
C LEU A 146 7.32 -35.72 3.14
N ILE A 147 7.96 -36.90 3.16
CA ILE A 147 7.33 -38.08 2.53
C ILE A 147 6.29 -38.66 3.49
N GLY A 148 5.09 -38.92 2.99
CA GLY A 148 4.06 -39.60 3.78
C GLY A 148 4.48 -41.01 4.21
N GLY A 149 3.67 -41.64 5.06
CA GLY A 149 3.76 -43.09 5.28
C GLY A 149 2.91 -43.83 4.26
N LEU A 150 3.37 -45.00 3.80
CA LEU A 150 2.52 -45.96 3.10
C LEU A 150 1.33 -46.32 4.02
N GLY A 151 0.10 -46.02 3.60
CA GLY A 151 -1.13 -46.23 4.37
C GLY A 151 -1.67 -45.03 5.18
N SER A 152 -1.11 -43.83 5.04
CA SER A 152 -1.63 -42.59 5.65
C SER A 152 -2.59 -41.79 4.73
N ASP A 153 -3.40 -40.89 5.29
CA ASP A 153 -4.37 -40.01 4.57
C ASP A 153 -3.77 -39.26 3.36
N ALA A 154 -2.45 -39.03 3.34
CA ALA A 154 -1.75 -38.43 2.21
C ALA A 154 -1.80 -39.28 0.92
N GLN A 155 -2.14 -40.57 1.02
CA GLN A 155 -2.34 -41.49 -0.11
C GLN A 155 -3.78 -41.54 -0.65
N ALA A 156 -4.70 -40.70 -0.15
CA ALA A 156 -6.04 -40.55 -0.74
C ALA A 156 -6.03 -39.94 -2.15
N LEU A 157 -4.89 -39.37 -2.59
CA LEU A 157 -4.71 -38.81 -3.92
C LEU A 157 -4.18 -39.87 -4.92
N PRO A 158 -4.78 -40.01 -6.13
CA PRO A 158 -4.38 -40.99 -7.14
C PRO A 158 -2.89 -40.94 -7.56
N GLN A 159 -2.25 -39.78 -7.43
CA GLN A 159 -0.82 -39.58 -7.74
C GLN A 159 0.14 -40.13 -6.67
N ALA A 160 -0.34 -40.42 -5.45
CA ALA A 160 0.46 -40.95 -4.34
C ALA A 160 0.43 -42.49 -4.23
N LYS A 161 0.00 -43.17 -5.30
CA LYS A 161 -0.19 -44.63 -5.37
C LYS A 161 1.12 -45.43 -5.26
N TYR A 162 2.27 -44.80 -5.54
CA TYR A 162 3.58 -45.42 -5.49
C TYR A 162 4.48 -44.73 -4.46
N PRO A 163 5.36 -45.46 -3.76
CA PRO A 163 6.36 -44.85 -2.88
C PRO A 163 7.34 -43.99 -3.70
N ILE A 164 7.61 -42.79 -3.20
CA ILE A 164 8.56 -41.84 -3.81
C ILE A 164 9.95 -42.49 -3.90
N GLN A 165 10.54 -42.49 -5.08
CA GLN A 165 11.89 -42.99 -5.30
C GLN A 165 12.92 -41.96 -4.83
N ILE A 166 13.65 -42.28 -3.76
CA ILE A 166 14.71 -41.42 -3.20
C ILE A 166 16.02 -42.19 -3.18
N HIS A 167 17.06 -41.57 -3.74
CA HIS A 167 18.42 -42.10 -3.69
C HIS A 167 18.88 -42.22 -2.22
N PRO A 168 19.40 -43.39 -1.77
CA PRO A 168 19.78 -43.58 -0.37
C PRO A 168 20.77 -42.53 0.17
N ILE A 169 21.72 -42.08 -0.65
CA ILE A 169 22.66 -41.01 -0.28
C ILE A 169 21.98 -39.73 0.21
N CYS A 170 20.80 -39.36 -0.33
CA CYS A 170 20.07 -38.17 0.10
C CYS A 170 19.60 -38.29 1.56
N ILE A 171 19.33 -39.52 2.02
CA ILE A 171 18.97 -39.81 3.42
C ILE A 171 20.16 -39.55 4.32
N ALA A 172 21.36 -39.99 3.91
CA ALA A 172 22.60 -39.74 4.63
C ALA A 172 22.95 -38.24 4.69
N ILE A 173 22.81 -37.53 3.57
CA ILE A 173 23.02 -36.07 3.48
C ILE A 173 22.10 -35.33 4.45
N LEU A 174 20.80 -35.68 4.48
CA LEU A 174 19.84 -35.00 5.36
C LEU A 174 20.16 -35.12 6.85
N GLN A 175 20.89 -36.16 7.28
CA GLN A 175 21.26 -36.32 8.69
C GLN A 175 22.19 -35.21 9.21
N PHE A 176 22.80 -34.40 8.33
CA PHE A 176 23.60 -33.25 8.72
C PHE A 176 22.78 -31.98 8.97
N LEU A 177 21.54 -31.89 8.45
CA LEU A 177 20.67 -30.71 8.60
C LEU A 177 20.48 -30.23 10.07
N PRO A 178 20.36 -31.11 11.09
CA PRO A 178 20.27 -30.68 12.49
C PRO A 178 21.43 -29.80 12.95
N LEU A 179 22.63 -29.92 12.33
CA LEU A 179 23.83 -29.17 12.69
C LEU A 179 23.82 -27.70 12.21
N SER A 180 22.78 -27.28 11.49
CA SER A 180 22.53 -25.87 11.15
C SER A 180 21.12 -25.40 11.55
N ALA A 181 20.43 -26.17 12.40
CA ALA A 181 19.02 -25.96 12.70
C ALA A 181 18.80 -24.87 13.76
N LEU A 182 18.40 -23.68 13.31
CA LEU A 182 17.84 -22.61 14.15
C LEU A 182 16.32 -22.69 14.16
N LEU A 183 15.66 -22.15 15.20
CA LEU A 183 14.20 -22.05 15.22
C LEU A 183 13.71 -20.70 14.70
N TYR A 184 12.75 -20.74 13.78
CA TYR A 184 12.03 -19.60 13.23
C TYR A 184 10.52 -19.91 13.22
N LYS A 185 9.68 -19.01 13.77
CA LYS A 185 8.22 -19.22 13.91
C LYS A 185 7.83 -20.61 14.47
N GLY A 186 8.62 -21.14 15.41
CA GLY A 186 8.37 -22.44 16.05
C GLY A 186 8.78 -23.67 15.23
N GLY A 187 9.22 -23.52 13.98
CA GLY A 187 9.82 -24.57 13.16
C GLY A 187 11.33 -24.38 12.98
N ILE A 188 11.97 -25.34 12.32
CA ILE A 188 13.35 -25.31 11.85
C ILE A 188 13.44 -24.31 10.68
N LEU A 189 14.35 -23.35 10.77
CA LEU A 189 14.65 -22.43 9.71
C LEU A 189 15.32 -23.17 8.54
N LEU A 190 14.77 -22.99 7.34
CA LEU A 190 15.48 -23.27 6.09
C LEU A 190 15.60 -21.97 5.30
N VAL A 191 16.80 -21.72 4.80
CA VAL A 191 17.10 -20.51 4.02
C VAL A 191 17.23 -20.89 2.56
N ASP A 192 16.56 -20.15 1.70
CA ASP A 192 16.65 -20.30 0.26
C ASP A 192 16.65 -18.92 -0.40
N SER A 193 17.41 -18.75 -1.47
CA SER A 193 17.62 -17.48 -2.13
C SER A 193 18.03 -17.72 -3.58
N SER A 194 17.54 -16.89 -4.50
CA SER A 194 18.03 -16.87 -5.89
C SER A 194 19.53 -16.60 -5.97
N ASN A 195 20.06 -15.80 -5.06
CA ASN A 195 21.50 -15.68 -4.86
C ASN A 195 21.98 -16.86 -3.99
N PHE A 196 22.66 -17.81 -4.63
CA PHE A 196 23.12 -19.04 -3.98
C PHE A 196 24.14 -18.74 -2.86
N GLU A 197 25.04 -17.77 -3.10
CA GLU A 197 26.06 -17.34 -2.14
C GLU A 197 25.50 -16.80 -0.84
N LEU A 198 24.39 -16.05 -0.92
CA LEU A 198 23.67 -15.55 0.23
C LEU A 198 23.13 -16.69 1.10
N SER A 199 22.46 -17.67 0.49
CA SER A 199 21.92 -18.82 1.22
C SER A 199 23.03 -19.64 1.87
N ARG A 200 24.13 -19.87 1.15
CA ARG A 200 25.32 -20.58 1.63
C ARG A 200 25.92 -19.92 2.86
N GLU A 201 26.15 -18.60 2.81
CA GLU A 201 26.74 -17.86 3.91
C GLU A 201 25.82 -17.80 5.13
N MET A 202 24.51 -17.62 4.93
CA MET A 202 23.54 -17.66 6.03
C MET A 202 23.52 -19.03 6.74
N ILE A 203 23.66 -20.12 5.99
CA ILE A 203 23.74 -21.48 6.55
C ILE A 203 25.07 -21.70 7.25
N ALA A 204 26.19 -21.23 6.70
CA ALA A 204 27.50 -21.29 7.35
C ALA A 204 27.50 -20.56 8.71
N GLN A 205 26.88 -19.39 8.78
CA GLN A 205 26.68 -18.69 10.06
C GLN A 205 25.83 -19.50 11.04
N SER A 206 24.77 -20.17 10.54
CA SER A 206 23.92 -21.04 11.37
C SER A 206 24.69 -22.25 11.90
N VAL A 207 25.54 -22.87 11.08
CA VAL A 207 26.45 -23.96 11.47
C VAL A 207 27.38 -23.50 12.60
N LYS A 208 27.96 -22.31 12.48
CA LYS A 208 28.83 -21.73 13.51
C LYS A 208 28.09 -21.57 14.84
N THR A 209 26.90 -20.96 14.83
CA THR A 209 26.08 -20.76 16.03
C THR A 209 25.70 -22.10 16.69
N VAL A 210 25.29 -23.09 15.91
CA VAL A 210 24.95 -24.43 16.45
C VAL A 210 26.19 -25.14 16.99
N SER A 211 27.33 -25.04 16.31
CA SER A 211 28.60 -25.63 16.76
C SER A 211 29.07 -25.04 18.09
N GLU A 212 28.99 -23.72 18.25
CA GLU A 212 29.30 -23.02 19.51
C GLU A 212 28.37 -23.49 20.65
N LYS A 213 27.08 -23.68 20.35
CA LYS A 213 26.11 -24.20 21.33
C LYS A 213 26.41 -25.65 21.73
N ILE A 214 26.79 -26.50 20.77
CA ILE A 214 27.20 -27.89 21.02
C ILE A 214 28.43 -27.93 21.92
N GLN A 215 29.45 -27.11 21.63
CA GLN A 215 30.70 -27.05 22.41
C GLN A 215 30.48 -26.54 23.83
N GLY A 216 29.53 -25.63 24.04
CA GLY A 216 29.18 -25.11 25.36
C GLY A 216 28.35 -26.05 26.23
N ALA A 217 27.79 -27.13 25.67
CA ALA A 217 26.93 -28.07 26.40
C ALA A 217 27.71 -29.30 26.91
N SER A 218 27.46 -29.71 28.15
CA SER A 218 28.04 -30.93 28.73
C SER A 218 27.67 -32.16 27.91
N SER A 219 28.61 -33.11 27.76
CA SER A 219 28.46 -34.31 26.92
C SER A 219 27.27 -35.20 27.33
N ALA A 220 26.82 -35.13 28.58
CA ALA A 220 25.68 -35.89 29.09
C ALA A 220 24.31 -35.19 28.89
N GLU A 221 24.30 -33.92 28.50
CA GLU A 221 23.08 -33.11 28.43
C GLU A 221 22.50 -33.04 27.00
N SER A 222 21.17 -32.91 26.93
CA SER A 222 20.48 -32.57 25.68
C SER A 222 20.76 -31.13 25.29
N ILE A 223 21.01 -30.89 24.01
CA ILE A 223 21.26 -29.55 23.47
C ILE A 223 19.91 -28.91 23.13
N GLU A 224 19.59 -27.84 23.85
CA GLU A 224 18.37 -27.06 23.62
C GLU A 224 18.34 -26.43 22.24
N ASN A 225 17.12 -26.29 21.70
CA ASN A 225 16.91 -25.60 20.45
C ASN A 225 17.30 -24.12 20.56
N ILE A 226 18.00 -23.61 19.57
CA ILE A 226 18.38 -22.20 19.48
C ILE A 226 17.18 -21.45 18.92
N ARG A 227 16.43 -20.81 19.82
CA ARG A 227 15.34 -19.90 19.48
C ARG A 227 15.95 -18.56 19.17
N ASP A 228 15.89 -18.15 17.92
CA ASP A 228 16.52 -16.88 17.63
C ASP A 228 15.97 -16.21 16.38
N PHE A 229 15.90 -14.89 16.51
CA PHE A 229 15.75 -13.92 15.43
C PHE A 229 14.35 -13.80 14.82
N ALA A 230 13.81 -12.57 14.84
CA ALA A 230 12.69 -12.25 13.99
C ALA A 230 13.13 -12.07 12.55
N LYS A 231 12.16 -11.90 11.65
CA LYS A 231 12.42 -11.61 10.23
C LYS A 231 13.43 -10.47 10.04
N GLY A 232 13.37 -9.42 10.87
CA GLY A 232 14.28 -8.28 10.79
C GLY A 232 15.74 -8.63 11.08
N ASP A 233 16.01 -9.49 12.05
CA ASP A 233 17.36 -9.97 12.35
C ASP A 233 17.97 -10.81 11.21
N TYR A 234 17.17 -11.67 10.57
CA TYR A 234 17.61 -12.43 9.39
C TYR A 234 17.87 -11.51 8.20
N LEU A 235 17.08 -10.45 8.04
CA LEU A 235 17.36 -9.41 7.04
C LEU A 235 18.65 -8.66 7.35
N LEU A 236 18.94 -8.34 8.61
CA LEU A 236 20.21 -7.71 8.99
C LEU A 236 21.40 -8.58 8.63
N LYS A 237 21.33 -9.90 8.89
CA LYS A 237 22.36 -10.85 8.46
C LYS A 237 22.51 -10.87 6.94
N ALA A 238 21.40 -10.96 6.22
CA ALA A 238 21.41 -10.97 4.76
C ALA A 238 22.04 -9.68 4.19
N LEU A 239 21.68 -8.51 4.75
CA LEU A 239 22.23 -7.22 4.34
C LEU A 239 23.73 -7.11 4.65
N ALA A 240 24.20 -7.64 5.78
CA ALA A 240 25.62 -7.66 6.11
C ALA A 240 26.41 -8.50 5.09
N ILE A 241 25.94 -9.71 4.78
CA ILE A 241 26.55 -10.61 3.79
C ILE A 241 26.61 -9.93 2.41
N LEU A 242 25.49 -9.34 1.98
CA LEU A 242 25.41 -8.64 0.69
C LEU A 242 26.26 -7.37 0.63
N THR A 243 26.59 -6.76 1.78
CA THR A 243 27.46 -5.58 1.84
C THR A 243 28.94 -5.98 1.84
N GLU A 244 29.30 -7.04 2.57
CA GLU A 244 30.68 -7.54 2.61
C GLU A 244 31.15 -8.12 1.27
N LYS A 245 30.21 -8.67 0.49
CA LYS A 245 30.49 -9.27 -0.81
C LYS A 245 30.08 -8.33 -1.96
N GLU A 246 30.53 -7.08 -1.91
CA GLU A 246 30.27 -6.02 -2.92
C GLU A 246 30.47 -6.48 -4.37
N ASP A 247 31.43 -7.40 -4.60
CA ASP A 247 31.77 -8.01 -5.89
C ASP A 247 30.77 -9.04 -6.42
N LEU A 248 29.67 -9.33 -5.70
CA LEU A 248 28.72 -10.34 -6.16
C LEU A 248 27.95 -9.94 -7.43
N GLU A 249 28.01 -8.67 -7.90
CA GLU A 249 27.38 -8.09 -9.10
C GLU A 249 25.90 -8.48 -9.38
N GLU A 250 25.27 -9.29 -8.53
CA GLU A 250 23.97 -9.85 -8.77
C GLU A 250 22.94 -8.80 -8.38
N THR A 251 22.18 -8.35 -9.38
CA THR A 251 21.10 -7.38 -9.25
C THR A 251 19.84 -7.98 -8.60
N TYR A 252 19.83 -9.30 -8.35
CA TYR A 252 18.68 -10.04 -7.87
C TYR A 252 19.03 -10.99 -6.72
N SER A 253 18.44 -10.76 -5.55
CA SER A 253 18.59 -11.61 -4.36
C SER A 253 17.27 -11.62 -3.60
N ASP A 254 16.30 -12.42 -4.02
CA ASP A 254 15.15 -12.71 -3.16
C ASP A 254 15.54 -13.70 -2.06
N LEU A 255 14.82 -13.66 -0.94
CA LEU A 255 15.12 -14.47 0.23
C LEU A 255 13.84 -15.13 0.74
N ASN A 256 13.88 -16.45 0.87
CA ASN A 256 12.82 -17.29 1.40
C ASN A 256 13.26 -17.83 2.76
N LEU A 257 12.56 -17.42 3.81
CA LEU A 257 12.72 -17.95 5.16
C LEU A 257 11.62 -18.96 5.43
N TRP A 258 11.96 -20.24 5.36
CA TRP A 258 11.03 -21.33 5.61
C TRP A 258 11.03 -21.70 7.09
N SER A 259 9.86 -21.89 7.69
CA SER A 259 9.68 -22.50 9.00
C SER A 259 9.11 -23.91 8.81
N PHE A 260 9.91 -24.92 9.10
CA PHE A 260 9.55 -26.32 8.89
C PHE A 260 9.45 -27.10 10.20
N SER A 261 8.41 -27.92 10.41
CA SER A 261 8.37 -28.88 11.52
C SER A 261 7.79 -30.21 11.06
N ASN A 262 8.38 -31.30 11.52
CA ASN A 262 7.88 -32.68 11.38
C ASN A 262 7.42 -33.26 12.73
N SER A 263 7.12 -32.40 13.70
CA SER A 263 6.67 -32.80 15.04
C SER A 263 5.14 -32.93 15.13
N GLY A 264 4.65 -33.75 16.06
CA GLY A 264 3.20 -33.93 16.29
C GLY A 264 2.52 -34.88 15.28
N THR A 265 1.32 -34.54 14.84
CA THR A 265 0.47 -35.39 13.97
C THR A 265 0.87 -35.32 12.49
N GLY A 266 1.55 -34.27 12.04
CA GLY A 266 1.93 -34.09 10.63
C GLY A 266 3.05 -33.08 10.44
N ALA A 267 3.53 -32.96 9.20
CA ALA A 267 4.51 -31.94 8.86
C ALA A 267 3.82 -30.60 8.60
N SER A 268 4.42 -29.50 9.07
CA SER A 268 4.02 -28.13 8.76
C SER A 268 5.17 -27.38 8.09
N CYS A 269 4.81 -26.49 7.16
CA CYS A 269 5.78 -25.66 6.47
C CYS A 269 5.15 -24.29 6.15
N GLU A 270 5.78 -23.22 6.65
CA GLU A 270 5.43 -21.84 6.35
C GLU A 270 6.60 -21.15 5.65
N ILE A 271 6.33 -20.15 4.82
CA ILE A 271 7.34 -19.40 4.09
C ILE A 271 7.11 -17.90 4.23
N ASP A 272 8.13 -17.19 4.71
CA ASP A 272 8.21 -15.73 4.63
C ASP A 272 9.09 -15.34 3.45
N ARG A 273 8.45 -14.92 2.35
CA ARG A 273 9.15 -14.39 1.19
C ARG A 273 9.58 -12.94 1.44
N VAL A 274 10.79 -12.62 1.00
CA VAL A 274 11.36 -11.28 0.96
C VAL A 274 11.74 -10.99 -0.48
N PRO A 275 10.98 -10.15 -1.19
CA PRO A 275 11.26 -9.87 -2.59
C PRO A 275 12.56 -9.07 -2.74
N ASN A 276 13.29 -9.28 -3.84
CA ASN A 276 14.51 -8.54 -4.16
C ASN A 276 14.30 -7.01 -4.09
N ALA A 277 13.14 -6.51 -4.53
CA ALA A 277 12.82 -5.08 -4.46
C ALA A 277 12.93 -4.52 -3.03
N LEU A 278 12.45 -5.26 -2.02
CA LEU A 278 12.57 -4.85 -0.61
C LEU A 278 14.02 -4.92 -0.13
N ILE A 279 14.76 -5.97 -0.49
CA ILE A 279 16.18 -6.10 -0.14
C ILE A 279 16.98 -4.92 -0.71
N ARG A 280 16.69 -4.50 -1.94
CA ARG A 280 17.31 -3.33 -2.58
C ARG A 280 17.03 -2.03 -1.85
N LYS A 281 15.77 -1.79 -1.43
CA LYS A 281 15.43 -0.63 -0.60
C LYS A 281 16.22 -0.63 0.71
N LEU A 282 16.26 -1.78 1.39
CA LEU A 282 17.01 -1.94 2.63
C LEU A 282 18.52 -1.75 2.44
N GLN A 283 19.10 -2.22 1.32
CA GLN A 283 20.50 -2.00 0.97
C GLN A 283 20.82 -0.52 0.75
N ARG A 284 19.95 0.23 0.08
CA ARG A 284 20.14 1.68 -0.09
C ARG A 284 20.05 2.41 1.24
N LEU A 285 19.08 2.06 2.08
CA LEU A 285 18.95 2.63 3.42
C LEU A 285 20.16 2.31 4.32
N ILE A 286 20.64 1.06 4.34
CA ILE A 286 21.74 0.64 5.23
C ILE A 286 23.10 1.22 4.79
N ARG A 287 23.28 1.49 3.49
CA ARG A 287 24.48 2.13 2.93
C ARG A 287 24.63 3.59 3.31
N ASN A 288 23.54 4.27 3.69
CA ASN A 288 23.62 5.63 4.17
C ASN A 288 24.10 5.64 5.65
N PRO A 289 25.33 6.11 5.95
CA PRO A 289 25.91 5.99 7.28
C PRO A 289 25.15 6.76 8.35
N SER A 290 24.46 7.84 7.97
CA SER A 290 23.74 8.70 8.91
C SER A 290 22.47 8.05 9.48
N ILE A 291 21.85 7.13 8.75
CA ILE A 291 20.58 6.47 9.13
C ILE A 291 20.74 4.96 9.39
N SER A 292 21.87 4.37 9.02
CA SER A 292 22.15 2.94 9.18
C SER A 292 21.97 2.44 10.62
N PRO A 293 22.44 3.14 11.68
CA PRO A 293 22.21 2.70 13.06
C PRO A 293 20.72 2.67 13.44
N GLU A 294 19.94 3.64 12.97
CA GLU A 294 18.51 3.73 13.22
C GLU A 294 17.74 2.61 12.50
N LEU A 295 18.08 2.32 11.24
CA LEU A 295 17.54 1.18 10.49
C LEU A 295 17.81 -0.14 11.22
N LYS A 296 19.05 -0.36 11.68
CA LYS A 296 19.42 -1.55 12.45
C LYS A 296 18.60 -1.66 13.74
N GLY A 297 18.36 -0.54 14.42
CA GLY A 297 17.51 -0.47 15.61
C GLY A 297 16.03 -0.79 15.33
N ILE A 298 15.51 -0.39 14.17
CA ILE A 298 14.14 -0.70 13.74
C ILE A 298 13.97 -2.20 13.44
N LEU A 299 14.94 -2.78 12.73
CA LEU A 299 14.90 -4.17 12.29
C LEU A 299 15.18 -5.18 13.42
N SER A 300 15.94 -4.80 14.45
CA SER A 300 16.23 -5.69 15.60
C SER A 300 15.10 -5.76 16.64
N ARG A 301 14.05 -4.94 16.51
CA ARG A 301 12.90 -4.92 17.41
C ARG A 301 11.68 -5.52 16.74
N ASN A 302 11.19 -6.64 17.27
CA ASN A 302 10.10 -7.41 16.67
C ASN A 302 8.82 -6.59 16.47
N GLU A 303 8.53 -5.70 17.42
CA GLU A 303 7.33 -4.84 17.43
C GLU A 303 7.31 -3.87 16.25
N SER A 304 8.47 -3.31 15.88
CA SER A 304 8.59 -2.35 14.77
C SER A 304 8.94 -3.02 13.45
N ALA A 305 9.79 -4.05 13.47
CA ALA A 305 10.36 -4.65 12.27
C ALA A 305 9.29 -5.17 11.30
N TYR A 306 8.28 -5.88 11.82
CA TYR A 306 7.22 -6.45 10.98
C TYR A 306 6.47 -5.37 10.18
N SER A 307 5.95 -4.35 10.88
CA SER A 307 5.17 -3.27 10.25
C SER A 307 6.03 -2.38 9.35
N PHE A 308 7.31 -2.19 9.69
CA PHE A 308 8.27 -1.46 8.86
C PHE A 308 8.52 -2.20 7.54
N ILE A 309 8.82 -3.49 7.61
CA ILE A 309 9.08 -4.35 6.44
C ILE A 309 7.86 -4.37 5.51
N GLU A 310 6.67 -4.51 6.07
CA GLU A 310 5.41 -4.48 5.31
C GLU A 310 5.19 -3.13 4.61
N SER A 311 5.37 -2.03 5.34
CA SER A 311 5.16 -0.67 4.81
C SER A 311 6.18 -0.33 3.72
N LEU A 312 7.47 -0.60 3.96
CA LEU A 312 8.54 -0.35 3.00
C LEU A 312 8.36 -1.21 1.74
N GLY A 313 7.99 -2.50 1.91
CA GLY A 313 7.71 -3.43 0.82
C GLY A 313 6.51 -2.99 -0.03
N GLY A 314 5.47 -2.45 0.60
CA GLY A 314 4.29 -1.91 -0.07
C GLY A 314 4.42 -0.47 -0.58
N SER A 315 5.60 0.17 -0.43
CA SER A 315 5.80 1.61 -0.73
C SER A 315 4.79 2.53 -0.01
N LYS A 316 4.47 2.20 1.25
CA LYS A 316 3.51 2.92 2.09
C LYS A 316 4.21 3.79 3.13
N ASP A 317 3.50 4.81 3.60
CA ASP A 317 3.93 5.61 4.75
C ASP A 317 3.85 4.76 6.03
N TRP A 318 4.94 4.68 6.80
CA TRP A 318 5.00 3.85 8.00
C TRP A 318 4.66 4.69 9.24
N PHE A 319 3.74 4.20 10.07
CA PHE A 319 3.19 5.01 11.15
C PHE A 319 4.21 5.41 12.23
N LEU A 320 5.27 4.62 12.43
CA LEU A 320 6.36 4.91 13.37
C LEU A 320 7.46 5.80 12.77
N LEU A 321 7.29 6.37 11.58
CA LEU A 321 8.14 7.50 11.17
C LEU A 321 7.90 8.72 12.06
N TYR A 322 6.73 8.79 12.69
CA TYR A 322 6.22 9.97 13.38
C TYR A 322 6.17 9.76 14.89
N PRO A 323 6.23 10.85 15.68
CA PRO A 323 5.91 10.81 17.10
C PRO A 323 4.57 10.15 17.35
N ASN A 324 4.50 9.29 18.37
CA ASN A 324 3.29 8.57 18.71
C ASN A 324 3.22 8.26 20.22
N VAL A 325 2.02 7.99 20.71
CA VAL A 325 1.77 7.64 22.11
C VAL A 325 1.12 6.26 22.15
N PHE A 326 1.77 5.31 22.83
CA PHE A 326 1.24 3.96 23.02
C PHE A 326 0.70 3.77 24.43
N GLY A 327 -0.41 3.03 24.55
CA GLY A 327 -1.04 2.73 25.83
C GLY A 327 -1.78 3.93 26.45
N SER A 328 -2.32 3.72 27.65
CA SER A 328 -3.08 4.74 28.39
C SER A 328 -2.72 4.74 29.88
N GLY A 329 -2.95 5.87 30.54
CA GLY A 329 -2.69 6.05 31.98
C GLY A 329 -1.22 5.82 32.32
N LYS A 330 -0.96 4.98 33.33
CA LYS A 330 0.41 4.67 33.82
C LYS A 330 1.26 3.85 32.85
N LYS A 331 0.66 3.28 31.79
CA LYS A 331 1.38 2.51 30.75
C LYS A 331 1.62 3.34 29.48
N LYS A 332 1.43 4.66 29.54
CA LYS A 332 1.68 5.56 28.42
C LYS A 332 3.18 5.55 28.09
N VAL A 333 3.52 5.24 26.84
CA VAL A 333 4.87 5.32 26.30
C VAL A 333 4.87 6.34 25.17
N GLU A 334 5.67 7.38 25.31
CA GLU A 334 5.89 8.37 24.26
C GLU A 334 7.02 7.90 23.37
N TYR A 335 6.76 7.89 22.07
CA TYR A 335 7.69 7.51 21.03
C TYR A 335 7.97 8.74 20.17
N GLU A 336 9.24 9.03 19.96
CA GLU A 336 9.70 10.28 19.33
C GLU A 336 9.63 10.27 17.80
N GLY A 337 9.25 9.15 17.17
CA GLY A 337 9.42 8.96 15.73
C GLY A 337 10.87 8.70 15.34
N VAL A 338 11.12 8.68 14.03
CA VAL A 338 12.49 8.55 13.48
C VAL A 338 13.16 9.92 13.34
N SER A 339 14.45 9.94 13.01
CA SER A 339 15.17 11.16 12.68
C SER A 339 14.71 11.82 11.36
N PRO A 340 14.87 13.15 11.21
CA PRO A 340 14.56 13.83 9.95
C PRO A 340 15.37 13.29 8.75
N GLY A 341 16.63 12.90 8.97
CA GLY A 341 17.43 12.25 7.93
C GLY A 341 16.82 10.93 7.48
N PHE A 342 16.29 10.13 8.41
CA PHE A 342 15.64 8.86 8.09
C PHE A 342 14.33 9.06 7.32
N ILE A 343 13.47 10.00 7.73
CA ILE A 343 12.19 10.21 7.03
C ILE A 343 12.40 10.64 5.58
N GLU A 344 13.42 11.45 5.32
CA GLU A 344 13.74 11.96 3.98
C GLU A 344 14.16 10.83 3.03
N VAL A 345 15.10 9.99 3.47
CA VAL A 345 15.57 8.85 2.66
C VAL A 345 14.47 7.78 2.55
N TYR A 346 13.67 7.57 3.60
CA TYR A 346 12.51 6.68 3.52
C TYR A 346 11.49 7.16 2.47
N TYR A 347 11.20 8.46 2.44
CA TYR A 347 10.28 9.06 1.48
C TYR A 347 10.79 8.96 0.03
N GLU A 348 12.10 8.98 -0.17
CA GLU A 348 12.73 8.65 -1.45
C GLU A 348 12.45 7.19 -1.86
N GLU A 349 12.66 6.23 -0.94
CA GLU A 349 12.45 4.80 -1.19
C GLU A 349 10.99 4.39 -1.45
N ILE A 350 10.02 5.18 -0.99
CA ILE A 350 8.59 4.97 -1.27
C ILE A 350 8.05 5.85 -2.42
N GLY A 351 8.90 6.62 -3.09
CA GLY A 351 8.52 7.45 -4.25
C GLY A 351 7.72 8.71 -3.90
N LYS A 352 7.92 9.26 -2.70
CA LYS A 352 7.24 10.47 -2.17
C LYS A 352 8.18 11.60 -1.78
N ALA A 353 9.45 11.57 -2.22
CA ALA A 353 10.45 12.60 -1.91
C ALA A 353 10.00 14.02 -2.29
N ASN A 354 9.17 14.17 -3.32
CA ASN A 354 8.62 15.45 -3.77
C ASN A 354 7.76 16.16 -2.70
N LEU A 355 7.27 15.46 -1.68
CA LEU A 355 6.49 16.07 -0.60
C LEU A 355 7.35 16.81 0.42
N ILE A 356 8.63 16.40 0.56
CA ILE A 356 9.54 16.86 1.63
C ILE A 356 9.83 18.36 1.56
N PRO A 357 10.23 18.95 0.40
CA PRO A 357 10.60 20.37 0.36
C PRO A 357 9.44 21.28 0.76
N THR A 358 8.23 20.98 0.25
CA THR A 358 7.03 21.75 0.57
C THR A 358 6.62 21.61 2.03
N ALA A 359 6.70 20.41 2.61
CA ALA A 359 6.38 20.22 4.03
C ALA A 359 7.33 21.00 4.95
N LYS A 360 8.64 20.97 4.66
CA LYS A 360 9.66 21.77 5.39
C LYS A 360 9.45 23.27 5.22
N TYR A 361 9.04 23.72 4.03
CA TYR A 361 8.75 25.12 3.77
C TYR A 361 7.51 25.59 4.55
N ILE A 362 6.43 24.80 4.55
CA ILE A 362 5.23 25.12 5.33
C ILE A 362 5.54 25.09 6.83
N ALA A 363 6.38 24.18 7.33
CA ALA A 363 6.84 24.20 8.73
C ALA A 363 7.53 25.52 9.11
N ARG A 364 8.29 26.14 8.17
CA ARG A 364 8.84 27.50 8.35
C ARG A 364 7.74 28.54 8.51
N LEU A 365 6.72 28.49 7.66
CA LEU A 365 5.59 29.43 7.70
C LEU A 365 4.81 29.29 9.02
N ILE A 366 4.61 28.05 9.50
CA ILE A 366 4.00 27.80 10.81
C ILE A 366 4.84 28.44 11.91
N LYS A 367 6.17 28.22 11.92
CA LYS A 367 7.06 28.84 12.93
C LYS A 367 6.94 30.37 12.95
N LYS A 368 6.71 31.00 11.79
CA LYS A 368 6.61 32.46 11.65
C LYS A 368 5.23 33.04 11.98
N TYR A 369 4.15 32.34 11.62
CA TYR A 369 2.79 32.88 11.62
C TYR A 369 1.79 32.15 12.51
N LYS A 370 2.19 31.08 13.21
CA LYS A 370 1.28 30.34 14.10
C LYS A 370 0.65 31.25 15.15
N SER A 371 -0.63 31.01 15.42
CA SER A 371 -1.35 31.62 16.53
C SER A 371 -0.98 30.93 17.86
N LYS A 372 -1.33 31.56 18.99
CA LYS A 372 -1.16 30.93 20.32
C LYS A 372 -2.03 29.67 20.49
N SER A 373 -3.20 29.63 19.85
CA SER A 373 -4.06 28.43 19.85
C SER A 373 -3.42 27.32 19.03
N PHE A 374 -2.85 27.64 17.87
CA PHE A 374 -2.19 26.65 17.03
C PHE A 374 -0.93 26.09 17.70
N GLU A 375 -0.15 26.91 18.40
CA GLU A 375 1.00 26.47 19.19
C GLU A 375 0.64 25.37 20.19
N LYS A 376 -0.43 25.56 20.97
CA LYS A 376 -0.93 24.52 21.90
C LYS A 376 -1.41 23.27 21.18
N LEU A 377 -2.01 23.40 20.01
CA LEU A 377 -2.46 22.26 19.22
C LEU A 377 -1.27 21.42 18.72
N LEU A 378 -0.18 22.08 18.29
CA LEU A 378 1.03 21.44 17.75
C LEU A 378 1.79 20.57 18.78
N GLU A 379 1.58 20.79 20.08
CA GLU A 379 2.15 19.97 21.17
C GLU A 379 1.63 18.52 21.15
N LYS A 380 0.42 18.28 20.62
CA LYS A 380 -0.14 16.92 20.52
C LYS A 380 0.52 16.16 19.37
N THR A 381 0.84 14.88 19.58
CA THR A 381 1.45 14.01 18.57
C THR A 381 0.51 13.68 17.41
N ASP A 382 -0.79 13.70 17.64
CA ASP A 382 -1.85 13.39 16.67
C ASP A 382 -2.61 14.63 16.17
N ALA A 383 -2.10 15.84 16.47
CA ALA A 383 -2.74 17.11 16.13
C ALA A 383 -3.16 17.22 14.66
N TRP A 384 -2.34 16.68 13.75
CA TRP A 384 -2.57 16.68 12.31
C TRP A 384 -3.87 16.00 11.88
N ASN A 385 -4.48 15.16 12.73
CA ASN A 385 -5.75 14.50 12.46
C ASN A 385 -6.97 15.29 12.98
N ASP A 386 -6.76 16.40 13.69
CA ASP A 386 -7.82 17.28 14.19
C ASP A 386 -8.32 18.22 13.08
N SER A 387 -9.64 18.38 12.97
CA SER A 387 -10.26 19.36 12.06
C SER A 387 -9.77 20.80 12.29
N GLU A 388 -9.44 21.16 13.53
CA GLU A 388 -8.92 22.49 13.88
C GLU A 388 -7.52 22.71 13.31
N TYR A 389 -6.70 21.65 13.17
CA TYR A 389 -5.36 21.75 12.60
C TYR A 389 -5.37 22.29 11.18
N LYS A 390 -6.28 21.79 10.33
CA LYS A 390 -6.45 22.28 8.95
C LYS A 390 -6.83 23.76 8.93
N ILE A 391 -7.72 24.18 9.83
CA ILE A 391 -8.21 25.56 9.90
C ILE A 391 -7.08 26.51 10.32
N GLU A 392 -6.33 26.18 11.37
CA GLU A 392 -5.20 26.99 11.83
C GLU A 392 -4.05 26.99 10.81
N LEU A 393 -3.76 25.85 10.19
CA LEU A 393 -2.78 25.77 9.10
C LEU A 393 -3.18 26.66 7.92
N PHE A 394 -4.46 26.64 7.51
CA PHE A 394 -4.92 27.51 6.44
C PHE A 394 -4.80 29.01 6.82
N LYS A 395 -5.06 29.39 8.07
CA LYS A 395 -4.81 30.77 8.55
C LYS A 395 -3.33 31.16 8.42
N VAL A 396 -2.41 30.26 8.72
CA VAL A 396 -0.97 30.46 8.51
C VAL A 396 -0.66 30.73 7.04
N LEU A 397 -1.22 29.94 6.13
CA LEU A 397 -0.99 30.09 4.68
C LEU A 397 -1.57 31.39 4.12
N VAL A 398 -2.76 31.79 4.57
CA VAL A 398 -3.32 33.12 4.25
C VAL A 398 -2.40 34.22 4.74
N LYS A 399 -1.90 34.13 5.99
CA LYS A 399 -1.00 35.15 6.53
C LYS A 399 0.34 35.20 5.79
N ALA A 400 0.88 34.05 5.40
CA ALA A 400 2.07 33.99 4.55
C ALA A 400 1.84 34.61 3.17
N THR A 401 0.64 34.45 2.61
CA THR A 401 0.25 35.03 1.33
C THR A 401 0.22 36.56 1.38
N GLU A 402 -0.35 37.13 2.45
CA GLU A 402 -0.32 38.58 2.72
C GLU A 402 1.11 39.15 2.83
N ASN A 403 2.12 38.29 3.00
CA ASN A 403 3.53 38.67 3.14
C ASN A 403 4.41 38.17 1.98
N HIS A 404 3.84 37.77 0.84
CA HIS A 404 4.57 37.28 -0.35
C HIS A 404 5.38 35.98 -0.16
N GLU A 405 5.03 35.17 0.85
CA GLU A 405 5.70 33.90 1.14
C GLU A 405 4.85 32.67 0.79
N TRP A 406 3.65 32.87 0.23
CA TRP A 406 2.80 31.81 -0.28
C TRP A 406 1.95 32.36 -1.43
N SER A 407 1.55 31.50 -2.37
CA SER A 407 0.79 31.91 -3.55
C SER A 407 -0.35 30.94 -3.85
N LEU A 408 -1.27 31.35 -4.73
CA LEU A 408 -2.34 30.47 -5.22
C LEU A 408 -1.78 29.19 -5.84
N GLU A 409 -0.70 29.31 -6.61
CA GLU A 409 -0.07 28.19 -7.27
C GLU A 409 0.48 27.18 -6.26
N GLN A 410 1.12 27.67 -5.20
CA GLN A 410 1.59 26.81 -4.10
C GLN A 410 0.44 26.13 -3.38
N GLN A 411 -0.66 26.83 -3.14
CA GLN A 411 -1.85 26.26 -2.55
C GLN A 411 -2.44 25.13 -3.40
N ILE A 412 -2.52 25.33 -4.73
CA ILE A 412 -3.04 24.33 -5.65
C ILE A 412 -2.10 23.12 -5.73
N ALA A 413 -0.78 23.35 -5.70
CA ALA A 413 0.22 22.30 -5.79
C ALA A 413 0.16 21.29 -4.63
N ILE A 414 -0.34 21.69 -3.46
CA ILE A 414 -0.47 20.80 -2.30
C ILE A 414 -1.82 20.07 -2.20
N LEU A 415 -2.77 20.34 -3.11
CA LEU A 415 -4.08 19.70 -3.08
C LEU A 415 -3.98 18.20 -3.35
N ASP A 416 -4.74 17.41 -2.58
CA ASP A 416 -4.85 15.96 -2.78
C ASP A 416 -5.45 15.63 -4.16
N HIS A 417 -6.34 16.50 -4.66
CA HIS A 417 -7.10 16.31 -5.91
C HIS A 417 -7.09 17.56 -6.81
N LYS A 418 -5.92 17.92 -7.36
CA LYS A 418 -5.72 19.11 -8.22
C LYS A 418 -6.48 19.12 -9.56
N ASN A 419 -7.11 18.00 -9.94
CA ASN A 419 -7.84 17.85 -11.21
C ASN A 419 -9.33 17.54 -11.01
N GLU A 420 -9.83 17.62 -9.77
CA GLU A 420 -11.23 17.35 -9.45
C GLU A 420 -12.02 18.65 -9.31
N LEU A 421 -13.21 18.68 -9.90
CA LEU A 421 -14.22 19.72 -9.73
C LEU A 421 -15.53 19.06 -9.25
N PRO A 422 -16.34 19.71 -8.40
CA PRO A 422 -16.10 21.03 -7.80
C PRO A 422 -14.93 21.03 -6.80
N ILE A 423 -14.28 22.18 -6.65
CA ILE A 423 -12.99 22.29 -5.94
C ILE A 423 -13.11 21.91 -4.46
N LYS A 424 -12.23 20.99 -4.01
CA LYS A 424 -12.03 20.63 -2.60
C LYS A 424 -10.64 21.08 -2.15
N ASN A 425 -10.56 21.99 -1.17
CA ASN A 425 -9.28 22.44 -0.61
C ASN A 425 -8.77 21.45 0.48
N ASN A 426 -8.47 20.22 0.08
CA ASN A 426 -7.90 19.19 0.96
C ASN A 426 -6.44 18.93 0.59
N PHE A 427 -5.58 18.80 1.59
CA PHE A 427 -4.14 18.56 1.45
C PHE A 427 -3.65 17.64 2.59
N TYR A 428 -4.44 16.61 2.90
CA TYR A 428 -4.19 15.67 4.01
C TYR A 428 -2.87 14.92 3.86
N GLN A 429 -2.45 14.64 2.61
CA GLN A 429 -1.18 13.97 2.32
C GLN A 429 0.04 14.71 2.89
N TYR A 430 -0.07 16.03 3.08
CA TYR A 430 0.99 16.85 3.65
C TYR A 430 0.89 17.04 5.16
N GLN A 431 -0.31 16.97 5.75
CA GLN A 431 -0.55 17.42 7.14
C GLN A 431 0.36 16.73 8.16
N LYS A 432 0.46 15.40 8.07
CA LYS A 432 1.28 14.61 8.99
C LYS A 432 2.78 14.94 8.88
N LEU A 433 3.26 15.14 7.65
CA LEU A 433 4.65 15.47 7.36
C LEU A 433 5.00 16.91 7.76
N ILE A 434 4.09 17.86 7.51
CA ILE A 434 4.20 19.26 7.97
C ILE A 434 4.29 19.29 9.50
N HIS A 435 3.38 18.59 10.17
CA HIS A 435 3.35 18.52 11.64
C HIS A 435 4.64 17.95 12.20
N TYR A 436 5.13 16.85 11.64
CA TYR A 436 6.42 16.26 12.00
C TYR A 436 7.58 17.25 11.91
N PHE A 437 7.77 17.89 10.75
CA PHE A 437 8.88 18.83 10.55
C PHE A 437 8.73 20.08 11.42
N THR A 438 7.49 20.49 11.72
CA THR A 438 7.22 21.56 12.68
C THR A 438 7.66 21.18 14.09
N GLN A 439 7.33 19.96 14.55
CA GLN A 439 7.73 19.47 15.88
C GLN A 439 9.24 19.26 16.02
N LYS A 440 9.90 18.78 14.96
CA LYS A 440 11.36 18.60 14.93
C LYS A 440 12.13 19.89 14.60
N GLU A 441 11.43 21.01 14.41
CA GLU A 441 11.98 22.31 14.01
C GLU A 441 12.85 22.31 12.75
N VAL A 442 12.62 21.36 11.83
CA VAL A 442 13.34 21.26 10.56
C VAL A 442 12.58 22.03 9.49
N THR A 443 13.21 23.06 8.95
CA THR A 443 12.54 23.99 8.02
C THR A 443 13.38 24.24 6.76
N SER A 444 12.72 24.64 5.67
CA SER A 444 13.37 25.09 4.45
C SER A 444 13.06 26.56 4.18
N LYS A 445 14.07 27.32 3.77
CA LYS A 445 13.91 28.71 3.32
C LYS A 445 13.51 28.79 1.83
N GLU A 446 13.83 27.75 1.07
CA GLU A 446 13.59 27.72 -0.37
C GLU A 446 12.11 27.44 -0.65
N ILE A 447 11.52 28.31 -1.47
CA ILE A 447 10.20 28.09 -2.04
C ILE A 447 10.28 26.86 -2.95
N PRO A 448 9.43 25.83 -2.74
CA PRO A 448 9.45 24.64 -3.58
C PRO A 448 9.07 25.00 -5.02
N ASN A 449 9.79 24.43 -5.99
CA ASN A 449 9.40 24.53 -7.39
C ASN A 449 8.14 23.66 -7.63
N ILE A 450 7.13 24.24 -8.26
CA ILE A 450 5.81 23.63 -8.43
C ILE A 450 5.40 23.66 -9.90
N ASN A 451 4.68 22.63 -10.35
CA ASN A 451 4.09 22.59 -11.68
C ASN A 451 2.57 22.38 -11.56
N ILE A 452 1.82 23.37 -12.03
CA ILE A 452 0.35 23.39 -12.04
C ILE A 452 -0.25 23.65 -13.43
N GLU A 453 0.57 23.67 -14.50
CA GLU A 453 0.18 24.19 -15.83
C GLU A 453 -1.05 23.50 -16.46
N TYR A 454 -1.43 22.32 -15.97
CA TYR A 454 -2.55 21.52 -16.49
C TYR A 454 -3.62 21.18 -15.45
N SER A 455 -3.68 21.93 -14.34
CA SER A 455 -4.66 21.68 -13.27
C SER A 455 -6.04 22.22 -13.63
N LYS A 456 -7.07 21.36 -13.62
CA LYS A 456 -8.48 21.81 -13.77
C LYS A 456 -8.87 22.84 -12.70
N VAL A 457 -8.39 22.65 -11.47
CA VAL A 457 -8.61 23.58 -10.36
C VAL A 457 -8.00 24.95 -10.65
N PHE A 458 -6.80 25.01 -11.21
CA PHE A 458 -6.17 26.28 -11.56
C PHE A 458 -6.93 27.01 -12.66
N GLU A 459 -7.35 26.31 -13.71
CA GLU A 459 -8.16 26.90 -14.78
C GLU A 459 -9.52 27.40 -14.27
N ALA A 460 -10.18 26.66 -13.38
CA ALA A 460 -11.42 27.11 -12.73
C ALA A 460 -11.19 28.36 -11.86
N CYS A 461 -10.07 28.46 -11.14
CA CYS A 461 -9.68 29.66 -10.41
C CYS A 461 -9.45 30.85 -11.35
N LYS A 462 -8.69 30.69 -12.44
CA LYS A 462 -8.49 31.75 -13.43
C LYS A 462 -9.82 32.22 -14.02
N TRP A 463 -10.69 31.28 -14.37
CA TRP A 463 -12.01 31.56 -14.92
C TRP A 463 -12.81 32.49 -14.00
N ILE A 464 -12.99 32.13 -12.72
CA ILE A 464 -13.78 32.96 -11.80
C ILE A 464 -13.08 34.26 -11.41
N VAL A 465 -11.75 34.25 -11.28
CA VAL A 465 -10.97 35.47 -10.98
C VAL A 465 -11.14 36.49 -12.11
N SER A 466 -11.06 36.05 -13.37
CA SER A 466 -11.25 36.93 -14.53
C SER A 466 -12.63 37.59 -14.56
N LEU A 467 -13.66 36.91 -14.05
CA LEU A 467 -15.01 37.47 -13.89
C LEU A 467 -15.07 38.46 -12.73
N ILE A 468 -14.50 38.12 -11.57
CA ILE A 468 -14.49 39.00 -10.39
C ILE A 468 -13.72 40.29 -10.67
N GLN A 469 -12.56 40.22 -11.33
CA GLN A 469 -11.73 41.39 -11.63
C GLN A 469 -12.41 42.38 -12.58
N LYS A 470 -13.37 41.93 -13.40
CA LYS A 470 -14.17 42.77 -14.31
C LYS A 470 -15.49 43.25 -13.70
N ASP A 471 -15.85 42.78 -12.50
CA ASP A 471 -17.12 43.11 -11.86
C ASP A 471 -17.09 44.49 -11.18
N GLU A 472 -18.18 45.26 -11.32
CA GLU A 472 -18.29 46.61 -10.74
C GLU A 472 -18.15 46.62 -9.20
N LYS A 473 -18.43 45.50 -8.53
CA LYS A 473 -18.34 45.32 -7.08
C LYS A 473 -17.10 44.54 -6.64
N VAL A 474 -16.04 44.51 -7.47
CA VAL A 474 -14.78 43.81 -7.18
C VAL A 474 -14.27 44.08 -5.76
N ASN A 475 -14.22 45.35 -5.33
CA ASN A 475 -13.73 45.72 -4.00
C ASN A 475 -14.54 45.08 -2.86
N THR A 476 -15.86 45.03 -2.99
CA THR A 476 -16.74 44.40 -2.00
C THR A 476 -16.58 42.88 -2.00
N ILE A 477 -16.44 42.26 -3.18
CA ILE A 477 -16.21 40.82 -3.31
C ILE A 477 -14.87 40.44 -2.68
N THR A 478 -13.80 41.16 -3.03
CA THR A 478 -12.44 40.98 -2.49
C THR A 478 -12.43 41.15 -0.97
N PHE A 479 -13.10 42.16 -0.43
CA PHE A 479 -13.23 42.35 1.01
C PHE A 479 -13.93 41.16 1.67
N ASN A 480 -15.03 40.68 1.10
CA ASN A 480 -15.76 39.55 1.67
C ASN A 480 -14.99 38.23 1.57
N LEU A 481 -14.26 37.99 0.47
CA LEU A 481 -13.41 36.80 0.28
C LEU A 481 -12.22 36.78 1.25
N THR A 482 -11.60 37.94 1.50
CA THR A 482 -10.44 38.04 2.40
C THR A 482 -10.83 38.04 3.87
N ASN A 483 -12.06 38.46 4.21
CA ASN A 483 -12.59 38.45 5.57
C ASN A 483 -12.97 37.02 6.04
N PRO A 484 -12.34 36.50 7.12
CA PRO A 484 -12.62 35.14 7.62
C PRO A 484 -14.09 34.86 7.95
N ASN A 485 -14.86 35.87 8.38
CA ASN A 485 -16.24 35.71 8.84
C ASN A 485 -17.27 35.80 7.68
N GLU A 486 -16.86 36.39 6.55
CA GLU A 486 -17.74 36.60 5.39
C GLU A 486 -17.40 35.68 4.22
N ASN A 487 -16.17 35.15 4.15
CA ASN A 487 -15.70 34.37 3.01
C ASN A 487 -16.66 33.24 2.62
N GLN A 488 -17.12 32.46 3.60
CA GLN A 488 -18.03 31.33 3.33
C GLN A 488 -19.39 31.74 2.74
N LYS A 489 -19.81 33.00 2.93
CA LYS A 489 -21.09 33.52 2.45
C LYS A 489 -21.02 34.01 1.01
N VAL A 490 -19.82 34.34 0.50
CA VAL A 490 -19.64 34.80 -0.88
C VAL A 490 -20.26 33.81 -1.87
N GLY A 491 -21.10 34.31 -2.76
CA GLY A 491 -21.77 33.54 -3.81
C GLY A 491 -21.46 34.14 -5.18
N PHE A 492 -21.48 33.30 -6.21
CA PHE A 492 -21.00 33.68 -7.55
C PHE A 492 -22.10 33.89 -8.58
N SER A 493 -23.36 33.49 -8.29
CA SER A 493 -24.46 33.55 -9.26
C SER A 493 -24.66 34.94 -9.84
N ARG A 494 -24.62 36.00 -9.02
CA ARG A 494 -24.73 37.38 -9.49
C ARG A 494 -23.60 37.72 -10.48
N ILE A 495 -22.36 37.46 -10.09
CA ILE A 495 -21.15 37.79 -10.89
C ILE A 495 -21.25 37.11 -12.26
N ILE A 496 -21.64 35.84 -12.27
CA ILE A 496 -21.79 35.05 -13.50
C ILE A 496 -22.92 35.59 -14.39
N LEU A 497 -24.09 35.93 -13.81
CA LEU A 497 -25.23 36.47 -14.56
C LEU A 497 -24.93 37.86 -15.14
N ASP A 498 -24.24 38.71 -14.39
CA ASP A 498 -23.82 40.04 -14.84
C ASP A 498 -22.77 39.91 -15.97
N ALA A 499 -21.90 38.90 -15.89
CA ALA A 499 -20.86 38.64 -16.89
C ALA A 499 -21.39 38.23 -18.27
N LEU A 500 -22.60 37.67 -18.36
CA LEU A 500 -23.23 37.31 -19.64
C LEU A 500 -23.35 38.50 -20.61
N ASN A 501 -23.39 39.73 -20.10
CA ASN A 501 -23.48 40.93 -20.95
C ASN A 501 -22.22 41.12 -21.82
N TYR A 502 -21.05 40.72 -21.34
CA TYR A 502 -19.76 40.99 -21.99
C TYR A 502 -18.91 39.75 -22.27
N THR A 503 -19.31 38.58 -21.77
CA THR A 503 -18.59 37.31 -21.92
C THR A 503 -19.56 36.19 -22.31
N GLU A 504 -19.11 35.28 -23.17
CA GLU A 504 -19.85 34.05 -23.46
C GLU A 504 -19.50 32.99 -22.41
N ILE A 505 -20.49 32.61 -21.60
CA ILE A 505 -20.40 31.60 -20.56
C ILE A 505 -21.44 30.52 -20.87
N THR A 506 -21.13 29.27 -20.59
CA THR A 506 -22.06 28.14 -20.71
C THR A 506 -22.53 27.67 -19.32
N LEU A 507 -23.73 27.07 -19.26
CA LEU A 507 -24.23 26.53 -17.99
C LEU A 507 -23.47 25.27 -17.58
N GLU A 508 -22.99 24.52 -18.57
CA GLU A 508 -22.11 23.37 -18.45
C GLU A 508 -20.86 23.70 -17.63
N GLU A 509 -20.17 24.82 -17.93
CA GLU A 509 -19.01 25.28 -17.17
C GLU A 509 -19.34 25.55 -15.70
N ILE A 510 -20.48 26.21 -15.45
CA ILE A 510 -20.92 26.55 -14.09
C ILE A 510 -21.23 25.27 -13.32
N VAL A 511 -21.90 24.31 -13.95
CA VAL A 511 -22.23 23.03 -13.32
C VAL A 511 -20.96 22.25 -12.98
N GLU A 512 -20.00 22.16 -13.89
CA GLU A 512 -18.74 21.45 -13.63
C GLU A 512 -17.95 22.08 -12.46
N ILE A 513 -17.87 23.42 -12.39
CA ILE A 513 -17.10 24.11 -11.34
C ILE A 513 -17.76 24.04 -9.97
N PHE A 514 -19.10 24.11 -9.91
CA PHE A 514 -19.82 24.39 -8.67
C PHE A 514 -20.73 23.28 -8.17
N TYR A 515 -21.01 22.23 -8.94
CA TYR A 515 -21.98 21.21 -8.58
C TYR A 515 -21.35 19.82 -8.59
N ASP A 516 -21.62 19.04 -7.55
CA ASP A 516 -21.20 17.63 -7.51
C ASP A 516 -22.09 16.74 -8.40
N GLU A 517 -21.81 15.43 -8.44
CA GLU A 517 -22.54 14.45 -9.25
C GLU A 517 -24.04 14.38 -8.90
N ASP A 518 -24.42 14.73 -7.67
CA ASP A 518 -25.80 14.83 -7.19
C ASP A 518 -26.42 16.22 -7.40
N TYR A 519 -25.70 17.10 -8.11
CA TYR A 519 -26.05 18.50 -8.35
C TYR A 519 -26.22 19.34 -7.08
N ASN A 520 -25.46 19.05 -6.02
CA ASN A 520 -25.38 19.91 -4.83
C ASN A 520 -24.34 21.00 -5.04
N PHE A 521 -24.70 22.23 -4.69
CA PHE A 521 -23.80 23.38 -4.82
C PHE A 521 -22.64 23.33 -3.83
N LYS A 522 -21.39 23.36 -4.32
CA LYS A 522 -20.13 23.34 -3.57
C LYS A 522 -19.29 24.56 -3.94
N LYS A 523 -19.12 25.47 -3.00
CA LYS A 523 -18.30 26.69 -3.18
C LYS A 523 -17.14 26.85 -2.20
N TYR A 524 -17.17 26.13 -1.07
CA TYR A 524 -16.24 26.42 0.04
C TYR A 524 -14.77 26.23 -0.32
N GLY A 525 -14.42 25.19 -1.08
CA GLY A 525 -13.04 24.99 -1.53
C GLY A 525 -12.55 26.09 -2.46
N LEU A 526 -13.40 26.53 -3.40
CA LEU A 526 -13.09 27.66 -4.28
C LEU A 526 -12.93 28.95 -3.48
N ASN A 527 -13.85 29.25 -2.56
CA ASN A 527 -13.78 30.42 -1.69
C ASN A 527 -12.46 30.49 -0.89
N GLU A 528 -11.95 29.35 -0.42
CA GLU A 528 -10.64 29.29 0.24
C GLU A 528 -9.47 29.57 -0.72
N LEU A 529 -9.48 29.02 -1.94
CA LEU A 529 -8.44 29.33 -2.93
C LEU A 529 -8.48 30.79 -3.38
N LEU A 530 -9.68 31.33 -3.61
CA LEU A 530 -9.84 32.75 -3.97
C LEU A 530 -9.41 33.67 -2.84
N ARG A 531 -9.62 33.27 -1.59
CA ARG A 531 -9.08 34.02 -0.45
C ARG A 531 -7.56 34.10 -0.49
N ILE A 532 -6.86 33.01 -0.83
CA ILE A 532 -5.40 33.06 -1.04
C ILE A 532 -5.09 34.06 -2.14
N PHE A 533 -5.69 33.92 -3.32
CA PHE A 533 -5.44 34.81 -4.46
C PHE A 533 -5.65 36.30 -4.13
N PHE A 534 -6.81 36.65 -3.57
CA PHE A 534 -7.15 38.03 -3.27
C PHE A 534 -6.45 38.60 -2.03
N SER A 535 -5.78 37.77 -1.23
CA SER A 535 -4.89 38.21 -0.16
C SER A 535 -3.47 38.55 -0.63
N GLN A 536 -3.12 38.28 -1.89
CA GLN A 536 -1.85 38.71 -2.49
C GLN A 536 -1.85 40.23 -2.74
N SER A 537 -0.74 40.93 -2.45
CA SER A 537 -0.63 42.36 -2.85
C SER A 537 -0.57 42.52 -4.36
N ASP A 538 0.13 41.60 -5.04
CA ASP A 538 0.36 41.63 -6.47
C ASP A 538 -0.55 40.60 -7.11
N GLN A 539 -1.71 41.06 -7.58
CA GLN A 539 -2.70 40.20 -8.21
C GLN A 539 -2.44 40.17 -9.72
N GLN A 540 -2.17 38.98 -10.25
CA GLN A 540 -2.12 38.77 -11.69
C GLN A 540 -3.51 39.02 -12.29
N SER A 541 -3.56 39.71 -13.43
CA SER A 541 -4.79 39.79 -14.23
C SER A 541 -4.92 38.53 -15.08
N PHE A 542 -6.09 37.89 -15.07
CA PHE A 542 -6.37 36.76 -15.95
C PHE A 542 -7.31 37.17 -17.07
N GLU A 543 -6.96 36.78 -18.29
CA GLU A 543 -7.88 36.83 -19.41
C GLU A 543 -8.93 35.72 -19.29
N PHE A 544 -10.16 36.05 -19.65
CA PHE A 544 -11.23 35.08 -19.65
C PHE A 544 -11.08 34.15 -20.86
N HIS A 545 -11.12 32.84 -20.59
CA HIS A 545 -11.20 31.81 -21.61
C HIS A 545 -12.22 30.76 -21.17
N ASN A 546 -12.98 30.23 -22.14
CA ASN A 546 -13.87 29.10 -21.89
C ASN A 546 -13.07 27.85 -21.51
N LEU A 547 -13.61 27.05 -20.59
CA LEU A 547 -12.96 25.82 -20.16
C LEU A 547 -13.04 24.78 -21.28
N ARG A 548 -11.88 24.41 -21.84
CA ARG A 548 -11.80 23.37 -22.87
C ARG A 548 -12.01 21.99 -22.24
N ASN A 549 -12.73 21.11 -22.94
CA ASN A 549 -12.99 19.70 -22.55
C ASN A 549 -13.88 19.52 -21.31
N LEU A 550 -15.10 20.07 -21.35
CA LEU A 550 -16.12 19.78 -20.35
C LEU A 550 -16.50 18.30 -20.39
N SER A 551 -16.53 17.64 -19.22
CA SER A 551 -16.82 16.20 -19.13
C SER A 551 -18.32 15.88 -19.07
N ILE A 552 -19.18 16.91 -19.01
CA ILE A 552 -20.63 16.77 -18.94
C ILE A 552 -21.18 16.45 -20.35
N THR A 553 -21.09 15.18 -20.72
CA THR A 553 -21.67 14.59 -21.93
C THR A 553 -22.88 13.71 -21.64
N ALA A 554 -23.33 13.68 -20.39
CA ALA A 554 -24.48 12.87 -19.98
C ALA A 554 -25.74 13.36 -20.70
N ASP A 555 -26.32 12.48 -21.52
CA ASP A 555 -27.55 12.72 -22.29
C ASP A 555 -28.70 13.25 -21.41
N ILE A 556 -28.77 12.80 -20.16
CA ILE A 556 -29.76 13.24 -19.17
C ILE A 556 -29.62 14.74 -18.87
N PHE A 557 -28.39 15.23 -18.65
CA PHE A 557 -28.15 16.64 -18.39
C PHE A 557 -28.50 17.50 -19.60
N GLN A 558 -28.11 17.07 -20.80
CA GLN A 558 -28.41 17.81 -22.04
C GLN A 558 -29.92 17.86 -22.32
N ARG A 559 -30.66 16.77 -22.07
CA ARG A 559 -32.13 16.77 -22.16
C ARG A 559 -32.77 17.75 -21.16
N TRP A 560 -32.35 17.72 -19.90
CA TRP A 560 -32.82 18.67 -18.89
C TRP A 560 -32.51 20.12 -19.28
N LEU A 561 -31.30 20.37 -19.77
CA LEU A 561 -30.85 21.68 -20.18
C LEU A 561 -31.64 22.22 -21.39
N ASN A 562 -31.85 21.39 -22.40
CA ASN A 562 -32.64 21.75 -23.58
C ASN A 562 -34.09 22.08 -23.20
N ARG A 563 -34.67 21.35 -22.24
CA ARG A 563 -36.01 21.65 -21.73
C ARG A 563 -36.11 23.07 -21.14
N ILE A 564 -35.10 23.50 -20.38
CA ILE A 564 -35.09 24.86 -19.81
C ILE A 564 -34.82 25.91 -20.91
N ARG A 565 -33.99 25.60 -21.92
CA ARG A 565 -33.77 26.47 -23.09
C ARG A 565 -35.06 26.68 -23.89
N GLU A 566 -35.83 25.62 -24.11
CA GLU A 566 -37.14 25.69 -24.78
C GLU A 566 -38.10 26.58 -24.01
N PHE A 567 -38.19 26.42 -22.68
CA PHE A 567 -39.01 27.30 -21.86
C PHE A 567 -38.58 28.78 -21.96
N ALA A 568 -37.28 29.06 -21.92
CA ALA A 568 -36.78 30.43 -22.07
C ALA A 568 -37.14 31.05 -23.44
N THR A 569 -37.11 30.24 -24.50
CA THR A 569 -37.49 30.63 -25.86
C THR A 569 -38.98 30.90 -25.99
N ASP A 570 -39.82 30.03 -25.42
CA ASP A 570 -41.28 30.20 -25.41
C ASP A 570 -41.67 31.47 -24.64
N TYR A 571 -41.05 31.72 -23.48
CA TYR A 571 -41.32 32.93 -22.72
C TYR A 571 -40.90 34.20 -23.47
N GLN A 572 -39.76 34.17 -24.17
CA GLN A 572 -39.34 35.28 -25.01
C GLN A 572 -40.36 35.56 -26.13
N THR A 573 -40.86 34.50 -26.77
CA THR A 573 -41.87 34.59 -27.84
C THR A 573 -43.14 35.24 -27.31
N TYR A 574 -43.66 34.74 -26.18
CA TYR A 574 -44.78 35.35 -25.45
C TYR A 574 -44.53 36.84 -25.16
N PHE A 575 -43.35 37.16 -24.62
CA PHE A 575 -43.05 38.52 -24.22
C PHE A 575 -43.07 39.47 -25.42
N TYR A 576 -42.47 39.06 -26.55
CA TYR A 576 -42.41 39.87 -27.76
C TYR A 576 -43.76 40.02 -28.44
N ALA A 577 -44.61 38.98 -28.45
CA ALA A 577 -45.97 39.07 -28.97
C ALA A 577 -46.79 40.13 -28.21
N ASN A 578 -46.67 40.17 -26.89
CA ASN A 578 -47.45 41.08 -26.03
C ASN A 578 -46.81 42.46 -25.80
N ASN A 579 -45.57 42.66 -26.23
CA ASN A 579 -44.84 43.93 -26.10
C ASN A 579 -44.28 44.41 -27.45
N PHE A 580 -44.99 44.10 -28.53
CA PHE A 580 -44.64 44.53 -29.87
C PHE A 580 -44.83 46.05 -30.02
N ASN A 581 -43.83 46.74 -30.55
CA ASN A 581 -43.95 48.16 -30.83
C ASN A 581 -44.47 48.36 -32.26
N PHE A 582 -45.74 48.73 -32.38
CA PHE A 582 -46.40 48.97 -33.67
C PHE A 582 -45.83 50.19 -34.43
N GLU A 583 -45.16 51.13 -33.75
CA GLU A 583 -44.55 52.31 -34.39
C GLU A 583 -43.20 51.99 -35.05
N THR A 584 -42.41 51.08 -34.48
CA THR A 584 -41.08 50.71 -34.99
C THR A 584 -41.06 49.39 -35.76
N GLY A 585 -42.16 48.64 -35.77
CA GLY A 585 -42.28 47.33 -36.43
C GLY A 585 -41.34 46.27 -35.86
N LYS A 586 -40.83 46.47 -34.64
CA LYS A 586 -39.83 45.59 -33.99
C LYS A 586 -40.24 45.26 -32.55
N PRO A 587 -39.89 44.07 -32.05
CA PRO A 587 -40.05 43.73 -30.64
C PRO A 587 -39.31 44.70 -29.69
N SER A 588 -39.81 44.87 -28.46
CA SER A 588 -39.19 45.73 -27.46
C SER A 588 -38.03 45.05 -26.72
N TYR A 589 -36.91 44.84 -27.41
CA TYR A 589 -35.73 44.14 -26.87
C TYR A 589 -35.19 44.73 -25.55
N LYS A 590 -35.05 46.06 -25.47
CA LYS A 590 -34.61 46.75 -24.25
C LYS A 590 -35.59 46.59 -23.08
N LYS A 591 -36.89 46.46 -23.36
CA LYS A 591 -37.91 46.22 -22.34
C LYS A 591 -37.78 44.79 -21.82
N PHE A 592 -37.59 43.81 -22.71
CA PHE A 592 -37.34 42.42 -22.32
C PHE A 592 -36.09 42.28 -21.47
N GLU A 593 -34.97 42.88 -21.89
CA GLU A 593 -33.72 42.87 -21.13
C GLU A 593 -33.89 43.47 -19.73
N ARG A 594 -34.60 44.60 -19.60
CA ARG A 594 -34.91 45.21 -18.28
C ARG A 594 -35.78 44.31 -17.41
N THR A 595 -36.80 43.68 -17.99
CA THR A 595 -37.68 42.73 -17.28
C THR A 595 -36.87 41.53 -16.78
N ILE A 596 -36.04 40.93 -17.63
CA ILE A 596 -35.18 39.81 -17.25
C ILE A 596 -34.15 40.23 -16.19
N ASN A 597 -33.51 41.40 -16.34
CA ASN A 597 -32.57 41.91 -15.33
C ASN A 597 -33.23 42.06 -13.95
N SER A 598 -34.45 42.60 -13.90
CA SER A 598 -35.22 42.69 -12.65
C SER A 598 -35.55 41.30 -12.07
N LEU A 599 -35.91 40.35 -12.92
CA LEU A 599 -36.27 38.99 -12.51
C LEU A 599 -35.07 38.23 -11.94
N VAL A 600 -33.89 38.34 -12.56
CA VAL A 600 -32.71 37.59 -12.11
C VAL A 600 -32.14 38.13 -10.79
N THR A 601 -32.34 39.41 -10.49
CA THR A 601 -31.97 40.02 -9.20
C THR A 601 -32.91 39.65 -8.05
N GLU A 602 -34.14 39.22 -8.36
CA GLU A 602 -35.13 38.88 -7.34
C GLU A 602 -34.84 37.52 -6.72
N ASN A 603 -34.68 37.45 -5.40
CA ASN A 603 -34.37 36.21 -4.70
C ASN A 603 -35.55 35.65 -3.91
N ASP A 604 -36.31 36.52 -3.24
CA ASP A 604 -37.38 36.10 -2.32
C ASP A 604 -38.68 35.78 -3.05
N ASN A 605 -39.02 36.57 -4.08
CA ASN A 605 -40.26 36.39 -4.85
C ASN A 605 -40.10 35.62 -6.16
N PHE A 606 -38.91 35.07 -6.44
CA PHE A 606 -38.62 34.44 -7.73
C PHE A 606 -39.60 33.32 -8.07
N TYR A 607 -40.01 32.51 -7.10
CA TYR A 607 -40.93 31.40 -7.32
C TYR A 607 -42.34 31.87 -7.72
N ALA A 608 -42.85 32.92 -7.08
CA ALA A 608 -44.14 33.52 -7.42
C ALA A 608 -44.10 34.12 -8.82
N LEU A 609 -43.05 34.88 -9.13
CA LEU A 609 -42.82 35.46 -10.46
C LEU A 609 -42.70 34.37 -11.54
N LEU A 610 -41.99 33.28 -11.25
CA LEU A 610 -41.86 32.16 -12.19
C LEU A 610 -43.20 31.48 -12.45
N THR A 611 -44.05 31.33 -11.42
CA THR A 611 -45.39 30.75 -11.58
C THR A 611 -46.27 31.62 -12.48
N GLU A 612 -46.22 32.94 -12.30
CA GLU A 612 -46.92 33.90 -13.16
C GLU A 612 -46.40 33.84 -14.60
N ILE A 613 -45.07 33.79 -14.78
CA ILE A 613 -44.43 33.65 -16.09
C ILE A 613 -44.88 32.37 -16.79
N ILE A 614 -44.89 31.23 -16.09
CA ILE A 614 -45.33 29.94 -16.62
C ILE A 614 -46.79 30.02 -17.06
N TYR A 615 -47.67 30.55 -16.19
CA TYR A 615 -49.10 30.69 -16.50
C TYR A 615 -49.31 31.50 -17.78
N ASN A 616 -48.71 32.69 -17.86
CA ASN A 616 -48.86 33.58 -19.01
C ASN A 616 -48.30 32.98 -20.30
N THR A 617 -47.14 32.30 -20.22
CA THR A 617 -46.52 31.62 -21.36
C THR A 617 -47.42 30.49 -21.87
N ASN A 618 -47.97 29.67 -20.97
CA ASN A 618 -48.87 28.58 -21.36
C ASN A 618 -50.17 29.10 -21.99
N GLN A 619 -50.77 30.19 -21.47
CA GLN A 619 -51.97 30.75 -22.10
C GLN A 619 -51.71 31.17 -23.55
N HIS A 620 -50.58 31.83 -23.79
CA HIS A 620 -50.19 32.24 -25.13
C HIS A 620 -49.93 31.07 -26.08
N LEU A 621 -49.25 30.01 -25.60
CA LEU A 621 -49.02 28.81 -26.40
C LEU A 621 -50.33 28.09 -26.75
N LYS A 622 -51.29 28.01 -25.83
CA LYS A 622 -52.61 27.43 -26.11
C LYS A 622 -53.36 28.20 -27.19
N GLU A 623 -53.27 29.52 -27.17
CA GLU A 623 -53.87 30.38 -28.20
C GLU A 623 -53.20 30.18 -29.57
N MET A 624 -51.87 30.08 -29.62
CA MET A 624 -51.11 29.92 -30.87
C MET A 624 -51.18 28.50 -31.46
N GLU A 625 -51.01 27.48 -30.62
CA GLU A 625 -50.91 26.08 -31.03
C GLU A 625 -52.28 25.36 -31.06
N GLN A 626 -53.35 26.02 -30.63
CA GLN A 626 -54.71 25.46 -30.50
C GLN A 626 -54.77 24.20 -29.62
N THR A 627 -53.92 24.13 -28.60
CA THR A 627 -53.85 23.03 -27.64
C THR A 627 -54.62 23.37 -26.36
N LYS A 628 -55.06 22.35 -25.60
CA LYS A 628 -55.76 22.53 -24.32
C LYS A 628 -54.85 22.33 -23.10
N GLU A 629 -53.75 21.62 -23.28
CA GLU A 629 -52.86 21.19 -22.20
C GLU A 629 -51.78 22.24 -21.93
N ASP A 630 -51.36 22.38 -20.67
CA ASP A 630 -50.22 23.22 -20.32
C ASP A 630 -48.92 22.52 -20.75
N LYS A 631 -48.09 23.20 -21.55
CA LYS A 631 -46.77 22.68 -21.94
C LYS A 631 -45.79 22.69 -20.78
N TRP A 632 -45.85 23.73 -19.95
CA TRP A 632 -44.91 23.95 -18.86
C TRP A 632 -45.59 23.82 -17.50
N SER A 633 -44.96 23.12 -16.56
CA SER A 633 -45.36 23.09 -15.15
C SER A 633 -44.21 23.53 -14.24
N ILE A 634 -44.55 24.04 -13.05
CA ILE A 634 -43.54 24.45 -12.07
C ILE A 634 -42.77 23.23 -11.54
N GLU A 635 -43.43 22.10 -11.38
CA GLU A 635 -42.82 20.85 -10.90
C GLU A 635 -41.76 20.36 -11.90
N ASP A 636 -42.10 20.41 -13.19
CA ASP A 636 -41.21 20.01 -14.27
C ASP A 636 -39.94 20.85 -14.36
N LEU A 637 -40.06 22.18 -14.23
CA LEU A 637 -38.91 23.10 -14.31
C LEU A 637 -38.08 23.14 -13.02
N MET A 638 -38.65 22.74 -11.89
CA MET A 638 -37.99 22.72 -10.58
C MET A 638 -37.43 21.36 -10.19
N THR A 639 -37.39 20.43 -11.14
CA THR A 639 -36.78 19.11 -11.00
C THR A 639 -35.39 19.12 -11.64
N ASN A 640 -34.38 18.64 -10.91
CA ASN A 640 -33.00 18.61 -11.40
C ASN A 640 -32.80 17.49 -12.44
N PRO A 641 -31.61 17.37 -13.06
CA PRO A 641 -31.37 16.35 -14.09
C PRO A 641 -31.64 14.90 -13.63
N LEU A 642 -31.51 14.60 -12.34
CA LEU A 642 -31.73 13.26 -11.79
C LEU A 642 -33.18 12.98 -11.38
N GLY A 643 -34.10 13.93 -11.56
CA GLY A 643 -35.48 13.78 -11.10
C GLY A 643 -35.71 14.22 -9.65
N ASN A 644 -34.72 14.82 -8.99
CA ASN A 644 -34.80 15.24 -7.59
C ASN A 644 -35.22 16.71 -7.46
N SER A 645 -35.93 17.05 -6.37
CA SER A 645 -36.25 18.43 -6.01
C SER A 645 -35.00 19.15 -5.45
N ASN A 646 -34.11 19.60 -6.34
CA ASN A 646 -32.99 20.47 -5.99
C ASN A 646 -33.20 21.86 -6.60
N ARG A 647 -33.75 22.77 -5.79
CA ARG A 647 -34.17 24.09 -6.26
C ARG A 647 -33.00 25.00 -6.64
N ASN A 648 -31.82 24.80 -6.06
CA ASN A 648 -30.69 25.71 -6.24
C ASN A 648 -30.20 25.71 -7.69
N ILE A 649 -29.95 24.53 -8.25
CA ILE A 649 -29.51 24.38 -9.65
C ILE A 649 -30.61 24.80 -10.64
N CYS A 650 -31.88 24.46 -10.37
CA CYS A 650 -32.99 24.80 -11.25
C CYS A 650 -33.21 26.31 -11.34
N ILE A 651 -33.22 27.02 -10.18
CA ILE A 651 -33.34 28.48 -10.15
C ILE A 651 -32.17 29.13 -10.89
N LEU A 652 -30.94 28.65 -10.66
CA LEU A 652 -29.77 29.17 -11.37
C LEU A 652 -29.90 28.98 -12.87
N ALA A 653 -30.28 27.79 -13.33
CA ALA A 653 -30.39 27.44 -14.74
C ALA A 653 -31.46 28.28 -15.46
N ILE A 654 -32.64 28.43 -14.86
CA ILE A 654 -33.73 29.24 -15.41
C ILE A 654 -33.28 30.71 -15.50
N LYS A 655 -32.75 31.28 -14.42
CA LYS A 655 -32.23 32.67 -14.42
C LYS A 655 -31.14 32.86 -15.48
N PHE A 656 -30.23 31.90 -15.57
CA PHE A 656 -29.11 31.92 -16.50
C PHE A 656 -29.58 31.91 -17.96
N LEU A 657 -30.43 30.95 -18.33
CA LEU A 657 -30.91 30.80 -19.71
C LEU A 657 -31.84 31.94 -20.14
N LEU A 658 -32.70 32.44 -19.25
CA LEU A 658 -33.48 33.65 -19.53
C LEU A 658 -32.57 34.86 -19.77
N LYS A 659 -31.54 35.05 -18.94
CA LYS A 659 -30.58 36.13 -19.11
C LYS A 659 -29.77 35.98 -20.40
N GLN A 660 -29.27 34.78 -20.69
CA GLN A 660 -28.54 34.47 -21.92
C GLN A 660 -29.38 34.79 -23.16
N THR A 661 -30.63 34.32 -23.19
CA THR A 661 -31.60 34.60 -24.26
C THR A 661 -31.82 36.10 -24.45
N SER A 662 -31.97 36.85 -23.36
CA SER A 662 -32.15 38.31 -23.43
C SER A 662 -30.94 39.05 -24.02
N VAL A 663 -29.72 38.60 -23.70
CA VAL A 663 -28.49 39.23 -24.20
C VAL A 663 -28.23 38.87 -25.66
N GLN A 664 -28.48 37.63 -26.06
CA GLN A 664 -28.33 37.19 -27.46
C GLN A 664 -29.21 38.03 -28.39
N SER A 665 -30.48 38.23 -28.05
CA SER A 665 -31.39 39.03 -28.87
C SER A 665 -31.01 40.52 -28.94
N SER A 666 -30.39 41.07 -27.90
CA SER A 666 -29.80 42.42 -27.94
C SER A 666 -28.55 42.50 -28.85
N LYS A 667 -27.75 41.43 -28.96
CA LYS A 667 -26.55 41.36 -29.82
C LYS A 667 -26.90 41.13 -31.30
N GLU A 668 -27.91 40.31 -31.60
CA GLU A 668 -28.45 40.12 -32.96
C GLU A 668 -29.00 41.44 -33.54
N LEU A 669 -29.56 42.31 -32.70
CA LEU A 669 -30.00 43.65 -33.11
C LEU A 669 -28.83 44.55 -33.55
N LEU A 670 -27.70 44.49 -32.85
CA LEU A 670 -26.51 45.31 -33.14
C LEU A 670 -25.76 44.85 -34.40
N THR A 671 -25.87 43.57 -34.76
CA THR A 671 -25.28 43.01 -35.99
C THR A 671 -26.15 43.22 -37.24
N HIS A 672 -27.43 43.55 -37.08
CA HIS A 672 -28.32 43.95 -38.19
C HIS A 672 -28.44 45.47 -38.40
N ILE A 673 -27.76 46.29 -37.59
CA ILE A 673 -27.72 47.76 -37.68
C ILE A 673 -26.36 48.27 -38.22
N ASN A 674 -25.32 47.44 -38.19
CA ASN A 674 -24.05 47.64 -38.91
C ASN A 674 -24.07 46.86 -40.23
#